data_AF-A0A924YJI1-F1
#
_entry.id   AF-A0A924YJI1-F1
#
_cell.length_a   1.000
_cell.length_b   1.000
_cell.length_c   1.000
_cell.angle_alpha   90.00
_cell.angle_beta   90.00
_cell.angle_gamma   90.00
#
_symmetry.space_group_name_H-M   'P 1'
#
loop_
_entity.id
_entity.type
_entity.pdbx_description
1 polymer ?
#
loop_
_entity_poly.entity_id
_entity_poly.type
_entity_poly.pdbx_seq_one_letter_code
_entity_poly.pdbx_strand_id
1 'polypeptide(L)'
;FVNLTGSINASITDTQGIGTIIDDDATPSVSINDVTVTEGNAGPGSVAATFTVTLSAASGQTVTVNAATANNTAVAPGDYTAVSIPVTFAPGVTTQTVTVLVNGDTLDEPTETFFVNLSLSSDPTSNATIADSQGIGTILDDDAATATVTLVISDPILSEAGETTTVTAILSALSGQDVTVNLAFSGTATNNGDYTRSGAQIVIPAGSFSGSITLTAVADVLDEPDETIVVDIDNVTNATELGTQQVTATIVDDDPTPTLSVSNAAAVTEGDSSTTSAVFTVTLAGPSAQTVTVTATTSDGTATASSGDYTAASTTLTFAPGETTKTVSVLVNGDTRFEPDETFFLNLSNPSNATVTDGQGQGTILDDEVDPTTIPGFVGLVDDPLNPGQQYLLVVGTIADDKIRFIPKLYGQQILVQLNRVTVGLFDHDKVSRIVALGLEGNDRIHVELRNGKPAELRGNDGNDTLIGGRGNDELFGGDGNDVLHGRIGLDRLYGEDGNDTLEGQEGHDILLGGSGNDKLNGGKDRDILIGGEGTDTLKGDSGDDILIGGSTAHDDDQMALVAILSELTSGNTYADRVANIRDGSGDVSGQNDGNFFDDGTVIDDGEVDQLFGGSNQDWFVNFEDNDVLKDRKTSSNPAKNELVN
;
A
#
# COMPACT_ATOMS: atom_id res chain seq x y z
N PHE A 1 -59.32 9.11 -108.96
CA PHE A 1 -59.75 8.48 -110.23
C PHE A 1 -60.68 9.40 -110.98
N VAL A 2 -60.62 9.41 -112.31
CA VAL A 2 -61.57 10.10 -113.19
C VAL A 2 -62.25 9.05 -114.05
N ASN A 3 -63.58 9.01 -114.01
CA ASN A 3 -64.37 8.06 -114.81
C ASN A 3 -64.90 8.77 -116.06
N LEU A 4 -64.67 8.17 -117.23
CA LEU A 4 -65.25 8.66 -118.48
C LEU A 4 -66.66 8.08 -118.66
N THR A 5 -67.66 8.95 -118.81
CA THR A 5 -69.05 8.55 -119.11
C THR A 5 -69.60 9.39 -120.26
N GLY A 6 -70.52 8.81 -121.07
CA GLY A 6 -71.24 9.53 -122.12
C GLY A 6 -70.53 9.71 -123.47
N SER A 7 -69.81 8.71 -123.99
CA SER A 7 -69.25 8.81 -125.34
C SER A 7 -70.36 8.82 -126.43
N ILE A 8 -70.26 9.75 -127.38
CA ILE A 8 -71.11 9.79 -128.58
C ILE A 8 -70.21 9.52 -129.79
N ASN A 9 -70.56 8.53 -130.61
CA ASN A 9 -69.83 8.07 -131.80
C ASN A 9 -68.41 7.50 -131.57
N ALA A 10 -68.07 7.07 -130.34
CA ALA A 10 -66.84 6.35 -130.03
C ALA A 10 -67.06 5.33 -128.89
N SER A 11 -66.24 4.27 -128.83
CA SER A 11 -66.22 3.30 -127.73
C SER A 11 -65.12 3.63 -126.73
N ILE A 12 -65.45 3.69 -125.44
CA ILE A 12 -64.47 3.89 -124.36
C ILE A 12 -63.90 2.51 -123.99
N THR A 13 -62.60 2.30 -124.21
CA THR A 13 -61.93 1.02 -123.94
C THR A 13 -61.26 0.96 -122.57
N ASP A 14 -61.00 2.12 -121.96
CA ASP A 14 -60.56 2.25 -120.57
C ASP A 14 -61.45 3.30 -119.89
N THR A 15 -62.28 2.85 -118.96
CA THR A 15 -63.31 3.68 -118.34
C THR A 15 -62.79 4.50 -117.17
N GLN A 16 -61.55 4.29 -116.73
CA GLN A 16 -61.06 4.82 -115.47
C GLN A 16 -59.59 5.27 -115.54
N GLY A 17 -59.39 6.59 -115.59
CA GLY A 17 -58.08 7.18 -115.37
C GLY A 17 -57.72 7.15 -113.88
N ILE A 18 -56.61 6.50 -113.53
CA ILE A 18 -56.04 6.56 -112.19
C ILE A 18 -55.13 7.79 -112.12
N GLY A 19 -55.44 8.72 -111.22
CA GLY A 19 -54.49 9.75 -110.80
C GLY A 19 -53.88 9.31 -109.47
N THR A 20 -52.56 9.14 -109.44
CA THR A 20 -51.81 8.94 -108.20
C THR A 20 -51.36 10.30 -107.68
N ILE A 21 -51.71 10.61 -106.43
CA ILE A 21 -51.06 11.69 -105.68
C ILE A 21 -49.84 11.06 -105.01
N ILE A 22 -48.67 11.66 -105.21
CA ILE A 22 -47.45 11.31 -104.48
C ILE A 22 -47.40 12.31 -103.32
N ASP A 23 -47.35 11.78 -102.10
CA ASP A 23 -47.12 12.60 -100.91
C ASP A 23 -45.67 13.10 -100.93
N ASP A 24 -45.48 14.42 -100.98
CA ASP A 24 -44.18 15.09 -100.97
C ASP A 24 -43.84 15.74 -99.62
N ASP A 25 -44.69 15.56 -98.59
CA ASP A 25 -44.42 16.05 -97.24
C ASP A 25 -43.34 15.18 -96.56
N ALA A 26 -42.40 15.84 -95.89
CA ALA A 26 -41.37 15.15 -95.11
C ALA A 26 -41.96 14.51 -93.85
N THR A 27 -41.53 13.29 -93.53
CA THR A 27 -41.95 12.61 -92.29
C THR A 27 -41.54 13.46 -91.08
N PRO A 28 -42.48 13.84 -90.19
CA PRO A 28 -42.15 14.68 -89.04
C PRO A 28 -41.24 13.92 -88.07
N SER A 29 -40.46 14.68 -87.30
CA SER A 29 -39.56 14.14 -86.28
C SER A 29 -40.01 14.57 -84.89
N VAL A 30 -39.90 13.70 -83.90
CA VAL A 30 -40.28 13.92 -82.51
C VAL A 30 -39.05 14.34 -81.70
N SER A 31 -39.19 15.34 -80.84
CA SER A 31 -38.21 15.72 -79.82
C SER A 31 -38.90 15.98 -78.48
N ILE A 32 -38.13 15.96 -77.39
CA ILE A 32 -38.58 16.29 -76.03
C ILE A 32 -37.61 17.32 -75.45
N ASN A 33 -38.09 18.25 -74.62
CA ASN A 33 -37.22 19.25 -73.97
C ASN A 33 -36.73 18.76 -72.59
N ASP A 34 -35.72 19.43 -72.07
CA ASP A 34 -35.31 19.31 -70.66
C ASP A 34 -36.19 20.19 -69.75
N VAL A 35 -36.36 19.77 -68.51
CA VAL A 35 -37.17 20.44 -67.50
C VAL A 35 -36.37 20.54 -66.21
N THR A 36 -36.34 21.72 -65.60
CA THR A 36 -35.80 21.92 -64.24
C THR A 36 -36.94 22.36 -63.34
N VAL A 37 -37.09 21.69 -62.19
CA VAL A 37 -38.04 22.04 -61.14
C VAL A 37 -37.35 22.06 -59.79
N THR A 38 -37.92 22.82 -58.86
CA THR A 38 -37.57 22.79 -57.45
C THR A 38 -38.54 21.85 -56.74
N GLU A 39 -38.06 20.96 -55.86
CA GLU A 39 -38.90 19.89 -55.30
C GLU A 39 -39.93 20.34 -54.26
N GLY A 40 -39.62 21.35 -53.45
CA GLY A 40 -40.51 21.94 -52.45
C GLY A 40 -40.96 20.99 -51.34
N ASN A 41 -41.61 21.49 -50.30
CA ASN A 41 -41.74 20.72 -49.04
C ASN A 41 -43.07 19.97 -48.83
N ALA A 42 -43.85 19.75 -49.88
CA ALA A 42 -45.24 19.30 -49.75
C ALA A 42 -45.43 17.76 -49.76
N GLY A 43 -44.35 16.98 -49.65
CA GLY A 43 -44.38 15.52 -49.59
C GLY A 43 -44.36 14.85 -50.97
N PRO A 44 -44.45 13.50 -51.03
CA PRO A 44 -44.32 12.75 -52.27
C PRO A 44 -45.37 13.14 -53.34
N GLY A 45 -44.92 13.32 -54.58
CA GLY A 45 -45.73 13.66 -55.75
C GLY A 45 -46.26 15.11 -55.77
N SER A 46 -45.64 16.00 -55.00
CA SER A 46 -46.06 17.39 -54.79
C SER A 46 -45.82 18.32 -55.98
N VAL A 47 -44.76 18.09 -56.77
CA VAL A 47 -44.31 19.00 -57.82
C VAL A 47 -44.39 18.36 -59.19
N ALA A 48 -44.93 19.08 -60.18
CA ALA A 48 -45.10 18.57 -61.53
C ALA A 48 -43.97 19.04 -62.47
N ALA A 49 -43.05 18.14 -62.81
CA ALA A 49 -42.11 18.33 -63.92
C ALA A 49 -42.82 18.02 -65.26
N THR A 50 -43.16 19.07 -66.03
CA THR A 50 -43.94 18.92 -67.27
C THR A 50 -43.06 19.07 -68.51
N PHE A 51 -42.80 17.95 -69.17
CA PHE A 51 -42.04 17.85 -70.41
C PHE A 51 -42.97 18.07 -71.61
N THR A 52 -42.50 18.81 -72.60
CA THR A 52 -43.17 19.06 -73.88
C THR A 52 -42.54 18.21 -74.97
N VAL A 53 -43.31 17.28 -75.52
CA VAL A 53 -42.94 16.47 -76.68
C VAL A 53 -43.46 17.17 -77.94
N THR A 54 -42.58 17.42 -78.91
CA THR A 54 -42.85 18.26 -80.09
C THR A 54 -42.61 17.51 -81.39
N LEU A 55 -43.50 17.68 -82.36
CA LEU A 55 -43.28 17.30 -83.76
C LEU A 55 -42.68 18.47 -84.53
N SER A 56 -41.70 18.21 -85.40
CA SER A 56 -41.08 19.22 -86.27
C SER A 56 -42.04 19.79 -87.33
N ALA A 57 -43.10 19.05 -87.65
CA ALA A 57 -44.21 19.51 -88.50
C ALA A 57 -45.50 18.76 -88.12
N ALA A 58 -46.66 19.34 -88.47
CA ALA A 58 -47.94 18.69 -88.26
C ALA A 58 -48.06 17.45 -89.16
N SER A 59 -48.45 16.31 -88.59
CA SER A 59 -48.73 15.10 -89.37
C SER A 59 -50.19 15.06 -89.82
N GLY A 60 -50.42 14.63 -91.06
CA GLY A 60 -51.76 14.26 -91.54
C GLY A 60 -52.27 12.94 -90.96
N GLN A 61 -51.40 12.19 -90.27
CA GLN A 61 -51.71 10.90 -89.64
C GLN A 61 -51.46 10.96 -88.12
N THR A 62 -51.99 9.98 -87.39
CA THR A 62 -51.70 9.88 -85.95
C THR A 62 -50.25 9.44 -85.75
N VAL A 63 -49.55 10.11 -84.84
CA VAL A 63 -48.19 9.75 -84.41
C VAL A 63 -48.24 9.31 -82.95
N THR A 64 -47.67 8.14 -82.65
CA THR A 64 -47.60 7.62 -81.28
C THR A 64 -46.16 7.25 -80.94
N VAL A 65 -45.65 7.81 -79.85
CA VAL A 65 -44.38 7.41 -79.21
C VAL A 65 -44.68 6.96 -77.78
N ASN A 66 -43.82 6.14 -77.18
CA ASN A 66 -43.89 5.86 -75.75
C ASN A 66 -42.90 6.76 -75.02
N ALA A 67 -43.32 7.35 -73.90
CA ALA A 67 -42.47 8.05 -72.97
C ALA A 67 -42.31 7.21 -71.70
N ALA A 68 -41.07 6.94 -71.31
CA ALA A 68 -40.76 6.19 -70.10
C ALA A 68 -39.63 6.88 -69.31
N THR A 69 -39.84 7.08 -68.02
CA THR A 69 -38.80 7.62 -67.13
C THR A 69 -37.70 6.59 -66.88
N ALA A 70 -36.47 7.04 -66.69
CA ALA A 70 -35.36 6.22 -66.21
C ALA A 70 -34.53 6.99 -65.17
N ASN A 71 -34.07 6.27 -64.15
CA ASN A 71 -33.27 6.84 -63.07
C ASN A 71 -31.93 7.38 -63.59
N ASN A 72 -31.40 8.41 -62.94
CA ASN A 72 -30.00 8.80 -63.01
C ASN A 72 -29.45 9.01 -61.60
N THR A 73 -29.24 10.25 -61.14
CA THR A 73 -28.96 10.52 -59.72
C THR A 73 -30.24 10.51 -58.90
N ALA A 74 -31.35 10.99 -59.47
CA ALA A 74 -32.69 10.80 -58.94
C ALA A 74 -33.23 9.41 -59.32
N VAL A 75 -33.85 8.74 -58.36
CA VAL A 75 -34.29 7.35 -58.34
C VAL A 75 -35.76 7.24 -57.90
N ALA A 76 -36.63 6.74 -58.78
CA ALA A 76 -37.99 6.39 -58.39
C ALA A 76 -38.02 5.12 -57.50
N PRO A 77 -38.89 5.04 -56.48
CA PRO A 77 -39.95 6.00 -56.14
C PRO A 77 -39.53 7.07 -55.11
N GLY A 78 -38.22 7.26 -54.83
CA GLY A 78 -37.71 8.21 -53.84
C GLY A 78 -37.97 9.66 -54.24
N ASP A 79 -37.35 10.08 -55.35
CA ASP A 79 -37.27 11.51 -55.71
C ASP A 79 -38.34 11.89 -56.76
N TYR A 80 -38.85 10.90 -57.48
CA TYR A 80 -39.95 11.10 -58.43
C TYR A 80 -40.79 9.82 -58.62
N THR A 81 -42.00 10.00 -59.13
CA THR A 81 -42.89 8.89 -59.49
C THR A 81 -42.64 8.45 -60.93
N ALA A 82 -42.24 7.18 -61.12
CA ALA A 82 -41.97 6.63 -62.45
C ALA A 82 -43.20 6.66 -63.38
N VAL A 83 -43.00 7.07 -64.63
CA VAL A 83 -44.03 7.16 -65.67
C VAL A 83 -43.65 6.27 -66.85
N SER A 84 -44.62 5.52 -67.39
CA SER A 84 -44.48 4.79 -68.67
C SER A 84 -45.81 4.80 -69.41
N ILE A 85 -45.96 5.72 -70.38
CA ILE A 85 -47.23 5.99 -71.07
C ILE A 85 -47.03 6.22 -72.57
N PRO A 86 -48.03 5.90 -73.41
CA PRO A 86 -48.04 6.33 -74.80
C PRO A 86 -48.38 7.83 -74.91
N VAL A 87 -47.65 8.56 -75.75
CA VAL A 87 -47.88 9.94 -76.15
C VAL A 87 -48.40 9.94 -77.59
N THR A 88 -49.68 10.29 -77.75
CA THR A 88 -50.36 10.25 -79.06
C THR A 88 -50.66 11.67 -79.56
N PHE A 89 -50.22 11.97 -80.77
CA PHE A 89 -50.54 13.19 -81.51
C PHE A 89 -51.66 12.89 -82.51
N ALA A 90 -52.82 13.52 -82.33
CA ALA A 90 -53.87 13.49 -83.34
C ALA A 90 -53.42 14.27 -84.60
N PRO A 91 -53.99 13.99 -85.79
CA PRO A 91 -53.65 14.74 -87.00
C PRO A 91 -53.75 16.25 -86.79
N GLY A 92 -52.72 16.99 -87.20
CA GLY A 92 -52.63 18.44 -87.03
C GLY A 92 -52.08 18.93 -85.68
N VAL A 93 -51.93 18.06 -84.66
CA VAL A 93 -51.36 18.43 -83.35
C VAL A 93 -49.84 18.28 -83.38
N THR A 94 -49.11 19.30 -82.93
CA THR A 94 -47.64 19.32 -82.96
C THR A 94 -47.00 19.25 -81.58
N THR A 95 -47.75 19.41 -80.49
CA THR A 95 -47.21 19.35 -79.13
C THR A 95 -48.11 18.50 -78.22
N GLN A 96 -47.48 17.73 -77.34
CA GLN A 96 -48.11 16.98 -76.26
C GLN A 96 -47.24 17.09 -75.01
N THR A 97 -47.80 16.82 -73.84
CA THR A 97 -47.05 16.90 -72.58
C THR A 97 -46.94 15.55 -71.89
N VAL A 98 -45.82 15.35 -71.19
CA VAL A 98 -45.59 14.24 -70.25
C VAL A 98 -45.30 14.89 -68.90
N THR A 99 -46.12 14.59 -67.90
CA THR A 99 -45.93 15.10 -66.53
C THR A 99 -45.36 13.99 -65.68
N VAL A 100 -44.22 14.26 -65.06
CA VAL A 100 -43.60 13.42 -64.03
C VAL A 100 -43.75 14.15 -62.69
N LEU A 101 -44.25 13.45 -61.68
CA LEU A 101 -44.39 14.03 -60.34
C LEU A 101 -43.08 13.84 -59.58
N VAL A 102 -42.48 14.93 -59.14
CA VAL A 102 -41.34 15.00 -58.22
C VAL A 102 -41.86 14.94 -56.80
N ASN A 103 -41.16 14.19 -55.96
CA ASN A 103 -41.45 14.03 -54.56
C ASN A 103 -40.58 15.03 -53.82
N GLY A 104 -41.18 15.99 -53.12
CA GLY A 104 -40.38 16.96 -52.37
C GLY A 104 -40.55 16.78 -50.87
N ASP A 105 -39.54 17.17 -50.09
CA ASP A 105 -39.55 17.05 -48.64
C ASP A 105 -38.83 18.19 -47.89
N THR A 106 -38.11 17.90 -46.82
CA THR A 106 -37.42 18.92 -46.01
C THR A 106 -35.96 18.57 -45.78
N LEU A 107 -35.42 17.64 -46.58
CA LEU A 107 -34.10 17.07 -46.46
C LEU A 107 -33.15 17.80 -47.40
N ASP A 108 -32.06 18.35 -46.85
CA ASP A 108 -31.00 18.97 -47.65
C ASP A 108 -30.29 17.91 -48.52
N GLU A 109 -30.55 17.95 -49.82
CA GLU A 109 -30.10 17.00 -50.84
C GLU A 109 -29.30 17.70 -51.95
N PRO A 110 -28.36 17.02 -52.62
CA PRO A 110 -27.71 17.60 -53.80
C PRO A 110 -28.71 17.75 -54.95
N THR A 111 -28.46 18.68 -55.87
CA THR A 111 -29.23 18.74 -57.14
C THR A 111 -29.15 17.41 -57.90
N GLU A 112 -30.31 16.87 -58.27
CA GLU A 112 -30.42 15.56 -58.91
C GLU A 112 -31.00 15.62 -60.33
N THR A 113 -30.92 14.50 -61.05
CA THR A 113 -31.46 14.38 -62.41
C THR A 113 -32.08 13.00 -62.66
N PHE A 114 -33.09 12.94 -63.53
CA PHE A 114 -33.65 11.71 -64.13
C PHE A 114 -33.88 11.91 -65.63
N PHE A 115 -34.14 10.83 -66.37
CA PHE A 115 -34.41 10.88 -67.81
C PHE A 115 -35.87 10.58 -68.14
N VAL A 116 -36.38 11.18 -69.22
CA VAL A 116 -37.62 10.80 -69.90
C VAL A 116 -37.26 10.35 -71.32
N ASN A 117 -37.26 9.05 -71.55
CA ASN A 117 -36.88 8.43 -72.81
C ASN A 117 -38.08 8.25 -73.74
N LEU A 118 -37.94 8.68 -74.98
CA LEU A 118 -38.87 8.42 -76.05
C LEU A 118 -38.45 7.18 -76.84
N SER A 119 -39.42 6.31 -77.12
CA SER A 119 -39.24 5.18 -78.03
C SER A 119 -40.39 5.11 -79.02
N LEU A 120 -40.12 4.73 -80.27
CA LEU A 120 -41.17 4.45 -81.24
C LEU A 120 -42.03 3.27 -80.75
N SER A 121 -43.34 3.37 -80.95
CA SER A 121 -44.24 2.22 -80.77
C SER A 121 -43.82 1.11 -81.74
N SER A 122 -43.90 -0.15 -81.33
CA SER A 122 -43.52 -1.33 -82.13
C SER A 122 -44.43 -1.61 -83.35
N ASP A 123 -45.21 -0.62 -83.78
CA ASP A 123 -46.13 -0.68 -84.91
C ASP A 123 -45.40 -0.29 -86.21
N PRO A 124 -45.36 -1.14 -87.26
CA PRO A 124 -44.64 -0.88 -88.51
C PRO A 124 -45.14 0.32 -89.33
N THR A 125 -46.15 1.07 -88.88
CA THR A 125 -46.65 2.29 -89.53
C THR A 125 -46.15 3.58 -88.86
N SER A 126 -44.90 3.64 -88.37
CA SER A 126 -44.40 4.80 -87.63
C SER A 126 -44.41 6.07 -88.50
N ASN A 127 -45.39 6.96 -88.27
CA ASN A 127 -45.59 8.20 -89.02
C ASN A 127 -44.65 9.34 -88.58
N ALA A 128 -43.58 9.03 -87.83
CA ALA A 128 -42.56 9.98 -87.40
C ALA A 128 -41.20 9.28 -87.14
N THR A 129 -40.12 10.05 -87.18
CA THR A 129 -38.79 9.67 -86.66
C THR A 129 -38.55 10.30 -85.28
N ILE A 130 -37.53 9.86 -84.54
CA ILE A 130 -37.12 10.52 -83.29
C ILE A 130 -35.84 11.30 -83.56
N ALA A 131 -35.87 12.62 -83.38
CA ALA A 131 -34.72 13.52 -83.51
C ALA A 131 -34.00 13.69 -82.18
N ASP A 132 -34.75 13.77 -81.09
CA ASP A 132 -34.23 13.77 -79.73
C ASP A 132 -35.03 12.78 -78.89
N SER A 133 -34.35 11.74 -78.42
CA SER A 133 -34.97 10.63 -77.71
C SER A 133 -34.99 10.79 -76.20
N GLN A 134 -34.42 11.85 -75.62
CA GLN A 134 -34.23 11.93 -74.18
C GLN A 134 -34.39 13.35 -73.65
N GLY A 135 -35.38 13.57 -72.79
CA GLY A 135 -35.47 14.77 -71.97
C GLY A 135 -34.80 14.52 -70.62
N ILE A 136 -34.08 15.51 -70.10
CA ILE A 136 -33.47 15.48 -68.77
C ILE A 136 -34.38 16.26 -67.81
N GLY A 137 -34.82 15.61 -66.74
CA GLY A 137 -35.45 16.25 -65.59
C GLY A 137 -34.38 16.58 -64.55
N THR A 138 -34.21 17.84 -64.19
CA THR A 138 -33.34 18.29 -63.09
C THR A 138 -34.21 18.69 -61.89
N ILE A 139 -33.89 18.15 -60.71
CA ILE A 139 -34.55 18.45 -59.44
C ILE A 139 -33.59 19.32 -58.63
N LEU A 140 -33.98 20.56 -58.36
CA LEU A 140 -33.25 21.48 -57.50
C LEU A 140 -33.76 21.35 -56.08
N ASP A 141 -32.82 21.15 -55.16
CA ASP A 141 -33.07 21.27 -53.72
C ASP A 141 -33.35 22.73 -53.32
N ASP A 142 -34.39 22.94 -52.52
CA ASP A 142 -34.74 24.20 -51.87
C ASP A 142 -34.79 24.13 -50.35
N ASP A 143 -34.26 23.05 -49.77
CA ASP A 143 -34.22 22.87 -48.34
C ASP A 143 -33.09 23.65 -47.66
N ALA A 144 -33.37 24.06 -46.42
CA ALA A 144 -32.48 24.94 -45.69
C ALA A 144 -31.23 24.17 -45.27
N ALA A 145 -30.11 24.52 -45.91
CA ALA A 145 -28.83 23.91 -45.60
C ALA A 145 -28.43 24.06 -44.14
N THR A 146 -27.89 22.96 -43.62
CA THR A 146 -27.10 22.80 -42.39
C THR A 146 -27.88 22.57 -41.10
N ALA A 147 -28.22 21.30 -40.87
CA ALA A 147 -28.33 20.76 -39.54
C ALA A 147 -27.11 21.18 -38.69
N THR A 148 -27.32 21.36 -37.39
CA THR A 148 -26.25 21.72 -36.45
C THR A 148 -25.82 20.53 -35.63
N VAL A 149 -24.52 20.41 -35.36
CA VAL A 149 -23.94 19.32 -34.55
C VAL A 149 -23.71 19.77 -33.10
N THR A 150 -24.11 18.94 -32.16
CA THR A 150 -23.71 18.99 -30.74
C THR A 150 -23.10 17.65 -30.32
N LEU A 151 -22.09 17.66 -29.43
CA LEU A 151 -21.57 16.46 -28.77
C LEU A 151 -22.25 16.20 -27.43
N VAL A 152 -22.45 14.92 -27.14
CA VAL A 152 -22.87 14.40 -25.83
C VAL A 152 -21.99 13.19 -25.49
N ILE A 153 -21.67 13.03 -24.22
CA ILE A 153 -21.00 11.84 -23.68
C ILE A 153 -21.96 11.09 -22.77
N SER A 154 -22.02 9.76 -22.90
CA SER A 154 -22.97 8.94 -22.13
C SER A 154 -22.62 8.89 -20.65
N ASP A 155 -21.35 8.62 -20.34
CA ASP A 155 -20.80 8.62 -18.97
C ASP A 155 -19.45 9.37 -18.98
N PRO A 156 -19.33 10.52 -18.32
CA PRO A 156 -18.08 11.26 -18.28
C PRO A 156 -17.06 10.67 -17.30
N ILE A 157 -17.38 9.62 -16.55
CA ILE A 157 -16.44 8.97 -15.62
C ILE A 157 -16.29 7.52 -16.05
N LEU A 158 -15.05 7.06 -16.23
CA LEU A 158 -14.71 5.68 -16.50
C LEU A 158 -13.83 5.18 -15.37
N SER A 159 -14.10 3.99 -14.85
CA SER A 159 -13.09 3.24 -14.11
C SER A 159 -12.02 2.74 -15.07
N GLU A 160 -10.77 2.79 -14.64
CA GLU A 160 -9.62 2.25 -15.35
C GLU A 160 -9.72 0.73 -15.58
N ALA A 161 -10.58 0.01 -14.84
CA ALA A 161 -10.93 -1.41 -14.99
C ALA A 161 -11.47 -1.87 -16.37
N GLY A 162 -11.30 -1.08 -17.43
CA GLY A 162 -11.68 -1.38 -18.79
C GLY A 162 -13.07 -0.87 -19.16
N GLU A 163 -13.61 0.10 -18.41
CA GLU A 163 -14.91 0.67 -18.72
C GLU A 163 -14.92 1.42 -20.05
N THR A 164 -16.11 1.56 -20.63
CA THR A 164 -16.31 2.22 -21.92
C THR A 164 -17.30 3.35 -21.81
N THR A 165 -17.05 4.45 -22.51
CA THR A 165 -18.03 5.51 -22.72
C THR A 165 -18.19 5.84 -24.19
N THR A 166 -19.31 6.45 -24.54
CA THR A 166 -19.68 6.75 -25.93
C THR A 166 -19.76 8.26 -26.12
N VAL A 167 -19.00 8.77 -27.08
CA VAL A 167 -19.13 10.15 -27.56
C VAL A 167 -20.05 10.13 -28.77
N THR A 168 -21.17 10.83 -28.66
CA THR A 168 -22.23 10.87 -29.68
C THR A 168 -22.33 12.27 -30.24
N ALA A 169 -22.26 12.38 -31.57
CA ALA A 169 -22.62 13.60 -32.28
C ALA A 169 -24.11 13.52 -32.64
N ILE A 170 -24.85 14.59 -32.34
CA ILE A 170 -26.29 14.69 -32.56
C ILE A 170 -26.59 15.87 -33.48
N LEU A 171 -27.37 15.61 -34.54
CA LEU A 171 -27.88 16.62 -35.45
C LEU A 171 -29.19 17.24 -34.95
N SER A 172 -29.38 18.54 -35.17
CA SER A 172 -30.65 19.23 -34.90
C SER A 172 -31.75 18.94 -35.94
N ALA A 173 -31.38 18.43 -37.11
CA ALA A 173 -32.28 17.99 -38.19
C ALA A 173 -31.62 16.86 -38.99
N LEU A 174 -32.39 16.09 -39.76
CA LEU A 174 -31.83 15.09 -40.68
C LEU A 174 -31.07 15.77 -41.82
N SER A 175 -30.01 15.13 -42.31
CA SER A 175 -29.30 15.53 -43.54
C SER A 175 -29.47 14.45 -44.61
N GLY A 176 -29.64 14.85 -45.87
CA GLY A 176 -29.67 13.94 -47.02
C GLY A 176 -28.28 13.44 -47.42
N GLN A 177 -27.24 13.99 -46.79
CA GLN A 177 -25.85 13.61 -46.99
C GLN A 177 -25.25 13.06 -45.69
N ASP A 178 -24.21 12.23 -45.83
CA ASP A 178 -23.43 11.81 -44.66
C ASP A 178 -22.78 13.06 -44.03
N VAL A 179 -23.01 13.26 -42.73
CA VAL A 179 -22.32 14.29 -41.94
C VAL A 179 -21.10 13.66 -41.30
N THR A 180 -19.92 14.23 -41.54
CA THR A 180 -18.67 13.80 -40.90
C THR A 180 -18.22 14.86 -39.91
N VAL A 181 -18.03 14.44 -38.66
CA VAL A 181 -17.54 15.26 -37.54
C VAL A 181 -16.13 14.79 -37.22
N ASN A 182 -15.13 15.57 -37.60
CA ASN A 182 -13.73 15.30 -37.29
C ASN A 182 -13.44 15.74 -35.85
N LEU A 183 -12.75 14.90 -35.07
CA LEU A 183 -12.53 15.13 -33.65
C LEU A 183 -11.06 15.40 -33.35
N ALA A 184 -10.81 16.39 -32.48
CA ALA A 184 -9.54 16.62 -31.83
C ALA A 184 -9.56 16.05 -30.40
N PHE A 185 -8.41 15.52 -29.95
CA PHE A 185 -8.28 14.88 -28.64
C PHE A 185 -7.12 15.52 -27.88
N SER A 186 -7.37 15.86 -26.62
CA SER A 186 -6.38 16.38 -25.67
C SER A 186 -6.72 15.90 -24.25
N GLY A 187 -6.08 16.45 -23.22
CA GLY A 187 -6.23 16.01 -21.83
C GLY A 187 -4.91 15.50 -21.27
N THR A 188 -4.97 14.83 -20.13
CA THR A 188 -3.79 14.19 -19.51
C THR A 188 -3.61 12.76 -20.01
N ALA A 189 -4.71 12.06 -20.30
CA ALA A 189 -4.69 10.70 -20.82
C ALA A 189 -4.24 10.64 -22.29
N THR A 190 -3.56 9.56 -22.62
CA THR A 190 -2.92 9.26 -23.90
C THR A 190 -3.59 8.06 -24.60
N ASN A 191 -3.74 8.15 -25.91
CA ASN A 191 -4.34 7.07 -26.68
C ASN A 191 -3.37 5.89 -26.87
N ASN A 192 -3.84 4.69 -26.57
CA ASN A 192 -3.11 3.43 -26.44
C ASN A 192 -2.14 3.34 -25.23
N GLY A 193 -2.15 4.33 -24.34
CA GLY A 193 -1.67 4.19 -22.97
C GLY A 193 -2.87 3.90 -22.09
N ASP A 194 -3.62 4.96 -21.79
CA ASP A 194 -4.62 5.00 -20.73
C ASP A 194 -6.04 4.74 -21.27
N TYR A 195 -6.25 4.99 -22.57
CA TYR A 195 -7.50 4.64 -23.26
C TYR A 195 -7.26 4.24 -24.72
N THR A 196 -8.23 3.55 -25.31
CA THR A 196 -8.34 3.34 -26.76
C THR A 196 -9.61 3.97 -27.31
N ARG A 197 -9.62 4.27 -28.60
CA ARG A 197 -10.79 4.85 -29.30
C ARG A 197 -11.14 4.08 -30.57
N SER A 198 -12.43 3.96 -30.87
CA SER A 198 -12.91 3.27 -32.09
C SER A 198 -12.68 4.06 -33.38
N GLY A 199 -12.47 5.38 -33.30
CA GLY A 199 -12.23 6.25 -34.45
C GLY A 199 -11.83 7.67 -34.05
N ALA A 200 -11.35 8.45 -35.02
CA ALA A 200 -11.01 9.87 -34.87
C ALA A 200 -12.06 10.82 -35.51
N GLN A 201 -13.12 10.25 -36.06
CA GLN A 201 -14.24 10.98 -36.67
C GLN A 201 -15.53 10.23 -36.34
N ILE A 202 -16.61 10.97 -36.19
CA ILE A 202 -17.97 10.43 -36.12
C ILE A 202 -18.63 10.65 -37.48
N VAL A 203 -19.11 9.57 -38.09
CA VAL A 203 -19.93 9.64 -39.32
C VAL A 203 -21.38 9.44 -38.91
N ILE A 204 -22.24 10.38 -39.29
CA ILE A 204 -23.69 10.32 -39.17
C ILE A 204 -24.22 10.04 -40.58
N PRO A 205 -24.68 8.81 -40.87
CA PRO A 205 -25.18 8.48 -42.20
C PRO A 205 -26.37 9.37 -42.59
N ALA A 206 -26.53 9.63 -43.88
CA ALA A 206 -27.70 10.31 -44.43
C ALA A 206 -29.01 9.73 -43.84
N GLY A 207 -29.95 10.61 -43.49
CA GLY A 207 -31.22 10.23 -42.85
C GLY A 207 -31.11 9.78 -41.39
N SER A 208 -29.95 9.89 -40.74
CA SER A 208 -29.76 9.59 -39.31
C SER A 208 -29.55 10.85 -38.47
N PHE A 209 -29.99 10.83 -37.21
CA PHE A 209 -29.79 11.95 -36.27
C PHE A 209 -28.46 11.92 -35.53
N SER A 210 -27.79 10.77 -35.49
CA SER A 210 -26.61 10.61 -34.65
C SER A 210 -25.66 9.55 -35.16
N GLY A 211 -24.39 9.76 -34.84
CA GLY A 211 -23.31 8.79 -34.95
C GLY A 211 -22.49 8.82 -33.67
N SER A 212 -21.62 7.83 -33.45
CA SER A 212 -20.81 7.79 -32.24
C SER A 212 -19.45 7.12 -32.45
N ILE A 213 -18.55 7.41 -31.52
CA ILE A 213 -17.33 6.62 -31.28
C ILE A 213 -17.34 6.14 -29.82
N THR A 214 -16.57 5.10 -29.56
CA THR A 214 -16.38 4.55 -28.22
C THR A 214 -14.97 4.90 -27.74
N LEU A 215 -14.87 5.34 -26.48
CA LEU A 215 -13.65 5.41 -25.71
C LEU A 215 -13.66 4.23 -24.73
N THR A 216 -12.54 3.55 -24.57
CA THR A 216 -12.38 2.40 -23.67
C THR A 216 -11.15 2.63 -22.82
N ALA A 217 -11.29 2.71 -21.50
CA ALA A 217 -10.16 2.76 -20.59
C ALA A 217 -9.29 1.50 -20.75
N VAL A 218 -7.98 1.63 -20.57
CA VAL A 218 -7.04 0.52 -20.60
C VAL A 218 -6.70 0.20 -19.15
N ALA A 219 -7.03 -1.02 -18.72
CA ALA A 219 -6.70 -1.45 -17.36
C ALA A 219 -5.24 -1.89 -17.27
N ASP A 220 -4.55 -1.46 -16.22
CA ASP A 220 -3.32 -2.11 -15.78
C ASP A 220 -3.25 -2.35 -14.26
N VAL A 221 -2.08 -2.17 -13.65
CA VAL A 221 -1.81 -2.44 -12.22
C VAL A 221 -0.97 -1.34 -11.57
N LEU A 222 -0.75 -0.22 -12.27
CA LEU A 222 0.04 0.92 -11.83
C LEU A 222 -0.89 1.86 -11.05
N ASP A 223 -0.49 2.27 -9.85
CA ASP A 223 -1.14 3.41 -9.20
C ASP A 223 -0.81 4.70 -9.97
N GLU A 224 -1.85 5.31 -10.54
CA GLU A 224 -1.84 6.52 -11.35
C GLU A 224 -2.78 7.60 -10.76
N PRO A 225 -2.57 8.89 -11.06
CA PRO A 225 -3.58 9.91 -10.77
C PRO A 225 -4.75 9.83 -11.76
N ASP A 226 -5.96 10.22 -11.33
CA ASP A 226 -7.09 10.41 -12.25
C ASP A 226 -6.71 11.24 -13.49
N GLU A 227 -7.08 10.74 -14.66
CA GLU A 227 -6.73 11.33 -15.94
C GLU A 227 -7.94 11.82 -16.72
N THR A 228 -7.71 12.66 -17.74
CA THR A 228 -8.79 13.24 -18.55
C THR A 228 -8.58 13.02 -20.04
N ILE A 229 -9.67 12.70 -20.74
CA ILE A 229 -9.79 12.70 -22.19
C ILE A 229 -10.72 13.83 -22.58
N VAL A 230 -10.19 14.86 -23.23
CA VAL A 230 -10.97 15.97 -23.79
C VAL A 230 -11.19 15.72 -25.28
N VAL A 231 -12.44 15.59 -25.70
CA VAL A 231 -12.85 15.39 -27.09
C VAL A 231 -13.54 16.66 -27.58
N ASP A 232 -12.99 17.26 -28.63
CA ASP A 232 -13.46 18.50 -29.23
C ASP A 232 -13.81 18.29 -30.70
N ILE A 233 -14.75 19.06 -31.23
CA ILE A 233 -14.99 19.12 -32.67
C ILE A 233 -13.87 19.95 -33.30
N ASP A 234 -13.17 19.36 -34.27
CA ASP A 234 -12.14 20.07 -35.07
C ASP A 234 -12.77 20.75 -36.29
N ASN A 235 -13.61 20.00 -37.02
CA ASN A 235 -14.42 20.52 -38.12
C ASN A 235 -15.57 19.57 -38.47
N VAL A 236 -16.56 20.10 -39.18
CA VAL A 236 -17.74 19.35 -39.65
C VAL A 236 -17.95 19.56 -41.16
N THR A 237 -18.36 18.49 -41.87
CA THR A 237 -18.81 18.56 -43.27
C THR A 237 -20.32 18.32 -43.36
N ASN A 238 -21.01 19.01 -44.28
CA ASN A 238 -22.47 18.89 -44.53
C ASN A 238 -23.37 19.26 -43.34
N ALA A 239 -22.82 19.94 -42.33
CA ALA A 239 -23.53 20.50 -41.18
C ALA A 239 -22.71 21.67 -40.60
N THR A 240 -23.28 22.41 -39.64
CA THR A 240 -22.60 23.50 -38.93
C THR A 240 -22.46 23.20 -37.43
N GLU A 241 -21.50 23.82 -36.76
CA GLU A 241 -21.29 23.64 -35.32
C GLU A 241 -22.21 24.57 -34.52
N LEU A 242 -22.96 24.03 -33.55
CA LEU A 242 -23.74 24.82 -32.61
C LEU A 242 -24.00 24.04 -31.32
N GLY A 243 -23.85 24.70 -30.17
CA GLY A 243 -24.04 24.07 -28.86
C GLY A 243 -22.74 23.54 -28.28
N THR A 244 -22.81 22.41 -27.57
CA THR A 244 -21.64 21.77 -26.93
C THR A 244 -20.76 21.15 -28.01
N GLN A 245 -19.56 21.71 -28.18
CA GLN A 245 -18.57 21.21 -29.14
C GLN A 245 -17.47 20.38 -28.48
N GLN A 246 -17.36 20.45 -27.14
CA GLN A 246 -16.35 19.76 -26.36
C GLN A 246 -17.00 18.97 -25.23
N VAL A 247 -16.58 17.73 -25.06
CA VAL A 247 -16.93 16.87 -23.92
C VAL A 247 -15.67 16.32 -23.29
N THR A 248 -15.74 15.99 -22.00
CA THR A 248 -14.62 15.46 -21.24
C THR A 248 -15.03 14.16 -20.56
N ALA A 249 -14.17 13.16 -20.66
CA ALA A 249 -14.19 11.96 -19.86
C ALA A 249 -13.05 12.01 -18.85
N THR A 250 -13.27 11.48 -17.65
CA THR A 250 -12.26 11.26 -16.61
C THR A 250 -12.08 9.76 -16.43
N ILE A 251 -10.84 9.29 -16.49
CA ILE A 251 -10.45 7.93 -16.12
C ILE A 251 -10.07 7.99 -14.64
N VAL A 252 -10.76 7.21 -13.82
CA VAL A 252 -10.50 7.09 -12.38
C VAL A 252 -9.68 5.83 -12.18
N ASP A 253 -8.50 6.02 -11.62
CA ASP A 253 -7.58 4.96 -11.23
C ASP A 253 -8.28 4.05 -10.19
N ASP A 254 -8.20 2.74 -10.42
CA ASP A 254 -8.75 1.73 -9.51
C ASP A 254 -7.67 0.88 -8.82
N ASP A 255 -6.40 1.27 -8.96
CA ASP A 255 -5.27 0.61 -8.37
C ASP A 255 -4.98 1.13 -6.94
N PRO A 256 -4.59 0.24 -6.01
CA PRO A 256 -4.32 0.66 -4.65
C PRO A 256 -3.00 1.43 -4.57
N THR A 257 -3.01 2.58 -3.90
CA THR A 257 -1.77 3.28 -3.53
C THR A 257 -0.77 2.33 -2.87
N PRO A 258 0.46 2.23 -3.39
CA PRO A 258 1.37 1.17 -2.99
C PRO A 258 1.89 1.37 -1.56
N THR A 259 2.27 0.25 -0.93
CA THR A 259 2.79 0.27 0.45
C THR A 259 4.27 -0.10 0.52
N LEU A 260 5.04 0.59 1.35
CA LEU A 260 6.45 0.38 1.61
C LEU A 260 6.66 -0.50 2.85
N SER A 261 7.58 -1.45 2.71
CA SER A 261 8.09 -2.28 3.81
C SER A 261 9.61 -2.37 3.75
N VAL A 262 10.27 -2.51 4.90
CA VAL A 262 11.71 -2.84 4.97
C VAL A 262 11.90 -4.20 5.64
N SER A 263 12.68 -5.08 5.04
CA SER A 263 13.02 -6.37 5.64
C SER A 263 14.13 -6.23 6.68
N ASN A 264 14.18 -7.14 7.65
CA ASN A 264 15.39 -7.35 8.44
C ASN A 264 16.58 -7.66 7.52
N ALA A 265 17.77 -7.18 7.90
CA ALA A 265 19.01 -7.59 7.26
C ALA A 265 19.40 -8.99 7.74
N ALA A 266 20.14 -9.73 6.92
CA ALA A 266 20.80 -10.94 7.39
C ALA A 266 21.82 -10.57 8.49
N ALA A 267 21.98 -11.42 9.49
CA ALA A 267 23.01 -11.25 10.50
C ALA A 267 24.39 -11.23 9.84
N VAL A 268 25.25 -10.32 10.29
CA VAL A 268 26.60 -10.13 9.77
C VAL A 268 27.61 -10.25 10.89
N THR A 269 28.68 -11.00 10.65
CA THR A 269 29.85 -11.01 11.53
C THR A 269 30.68 -9.74 11.30
N GLU A 270 31.10 -9.07 12.36
CA GLU A 270 31.78 -7.78 12.27
C GLU A 270 33.22 -7.89 11.74
N GLY A 271 34.01 -8.83 12.28
CA GLY A 271 35.40 -9.13 11.92
C GLY A 271 36.43 -8.07 12.33
N ASP A 272 37.50 -8.48 13.01
CA ASP A 272 38.73 -7.79 13.47
C ASP A 272 39.08 -6.31 13.11
N SER A 273 38.79 -5.78 11.91
CA SER A 273 39.24 -4.40 11.51
C SER A 273 38.66 -3.83 10.22
N SER A 274 37.71 -4.52 9.57
CA SER A 274 37.12 -4.07 8.31
C SER A 274 35.67 -3.67 8.48
N THR A 275 35.06 -3.11 7.43
CA THR A 275 33.62 -2.90 7.45
C THR A 275 32.93 -4.01 6.69
N THR A 276 31.89 -4.57 7.29
CA THR A 276 30.96 -5.52 6.66
C THR A 276 29.64 -4.81 6.37
N SER A 277 28.93 -5.19 5.31
CA SER A 277 27.67 -4.53 4.96
C SER A 277 26.48 -5.35 5.43
N ALA A 278 25.68 -4.78 6.34
CA ALA A 278 24.31 -5.19 6.56
C ALA A 278 23.46 -4.61 5.42
N VAL A 279 22.75 -5.47 4.68
CA VAL A 279 21.95 -5.06 3.51
C VAL A 279 20.47 -5.23 3.84
N PHE A 280 19.76 -4.11 3.84
CA PHE A 280 18.31 -4.04 4.01
C PHE A 280 17.66 -3.95 2.64
N THR A 281 16.56 -4.67 2.44
CA THR A 281 15.74 -4.55 1.23
C THR A 281 14.49 -3.75 1.56
N VAL A 282 14.28 -2.67 0.83
CA VAL A 282 13.06 -1.85 0.90
C VAL A 282 12.20 -2.19 -0.31
N THR A 283 10.97 -2.62 -0.06
CA THR A 283 10.04 -3.13 -1.06
C THR A 283 8.80 -2.25 -1.12
N LEU A 284 8.33 -2.01 -2.34
CA LEU A 284 7.07 -1.37 -2.66
C LEU A 284 6.08 -2.45 -3.13
N ALA A 285 4.97 -2.61 -2.40
CA ALA A 285 3.92 -3.60 -2.68
C ALA A 285 3.00 -3.09 -3.79
N GLY A 286 3.49 -3.17 -5.02
CA GLY A 286 2.82 -2.66 -6.22
C GLY A 286 3.65 -1.59 -6.93
N PRO A 287 3.65 -1.54 -8.28
CA PRO A 287 4.28 -0.46 -9.01
C PRO A 287 3.42 0.81 -8.95
N SER A 288 4.04 1.98 -9.15
CA SER A 288 3.33 3.25 -9.37
C SER A 288 3.83 3.87 -10.67
N ALA A 289 2.95 4.58 -11.39
CA ALA A 289 3.35 5.42 -12.52
C ALA A 289 4.03 6.71 -12.06
N GLN A 290 3.87 7.07 -10.79
CA GLN A 290 4.54 8.20 -10.18
C GLN A 290 5.88 7.80 -9.55
N THR A 291 6.76 8.78 -9.37
CA THR A 291 7.99 8.56 -8.60
C THR A 291 7.64 8.43 -7.12
N VAL A 292 8.10 7.37 -6.47
CA VAL A 292 7.94 7.14 -5.02
C VAL A 292 9.24 7.46 -4.30
N THR A 293 9.17 8.21 -3.20
CA THR A 293 10.35 8.47 -2.36
C THR A 293 10.12 8.07 -0.92
N VAL A 294 11.16 7.62 -0.23
CA VAL A 294 11.14 7.38 1.23
C VAL A 294 12.51 7.62 1.83
N THR A 295 12.57 8.22 3.01
CA THR A 295 13.81 8.39 3.76
C THR A 295 14.06 7.16 4.62
N ALA A 296 15.22 6.52 4.45
CA ALA A 296 15.70 5.43 5.29
C ALA A 296 16.83 5.95 6.20
N THR A 297 16.66 5.82 7.52
CA THR A 297 17.61 6.31 8.53
C THR A 297 17.87 5.25 9.57
N THR A 298 19.13 5.03 9.91
CA THR A 298 19.50 4.10 10.97
C THR A 298 19.14 4.62 12.36
N SER A 299 18.87 3.72 13.29
CA SER A 299 18.65 4.00 14.70
C SER A 299 19.37 2.96 15.54
N ASP A 300 19.88 3.38 16.69
CA ASP A 300 20.56 2.51 17.63
C ASP A 300 19.61 1.46 18.21
N GLY A 301 20.15 0.27 18.47
CA GLY A 301 19.55 -0.78 19.29
C GLY A 301 20.46 -1.06 20.48
N THR A 302 20.90 -2.31 20.64
CA THR A 302 22.04 -2.60 21.54
C THR A 302 23.36 -2.13 20.93
N ALA A 303 23.49 -2.27 19.61
CA ALA A 303 24.54 -1.62 18.83
C ALA A 303 24.22 -0.14 18.65
N THR A 304 25.21 0.71 18.87
CA THR A 304 25.14 2.17 18.69
C THR A 304 26.20 2.68 17.72
N ALA A 305 25.82 3.70 16.94
CA ALA A 305 26.80 4.40 16.11
C ALA A 305 27.83 5.19 16.93
N SER A 306 27.61 5.35 18.24
CA SER A 306 28.46 6.13 19.14
C SER A 306 29.58 5.30 19.78
N SER A 307 29.34 4.01 20.04
CA SER A 307 30.35 3.01 20.44
C SER A 307 31.25 2.67 19.28
N GLY A 308 30.70 2.63 18.07
CA GLY A 308 31.46 2.43 16.84
C GLY A 308 31.01 1.23 16.04
N ASP A 309 29.99 0.50 16.47
CA ASP A 309 29.60 -0.83 15.94
C ASP A 309 29.07 -0.73 14.50
N TYR A 310 28.46 0.41 14.15
CA TYR A 310 28.05 0.70 12.78
C TYR A 310 28.15 2.18 12.43
N THR A 311 28.22 2.47 11.13
CA THR A 311 28.19 3.85 10.63
C THR A 311 26.74 4.30 10.44
N ALA A 312 26.30 5.28 11.24
CA ALA A 312 24.99 5.88 11.08
C ALA A 312 24.77 6.39 9.64
N ALA A 313 23.63 6.00 9.06
CA ALA A 313 23.29 6.32 7.67
C ALA A 313 21.89 6.94 7.60
N SER A 314 21.76 7.94 6.72
CA SER A 314 20.46 8.49 6.33
C SER A 314 20.48 8.78 4.84
N THR A 315 19.52 8.22 4.11
CA THR A 315 19.43 8.37 2.66
C THR A 315 17.98 8.45 2.21
N THR A 316 17.72 9.15 1.12
CA THR A 316 16.41 9.13 0.45
C THR A 316 16.47 8.15 -0.70
N LEU A 317 15.61 7.14 -0.65
CA LEU A 317 15.38 6.20 -1.73
C LEU A 317 14.38 6.82 -2.71
N THR A 318 14.69 6.73 -4.00
CA THR A 318 13.81 7.15 -5.10
C THR A 318 13.55 5.95 -5.99
N PHE A 319 12.31 5.47 -6.02
CA PHE A 319 11.82 4.44 -6.93
C PHE A 319 11.34 5.14 -8.19
N ALA A 320 11.93 4.79 -9.34
CA ALA A 320 11.43 5.26 -10.63
C ALA A 320 10.03 4.65 -10.90
N PRO A 321 9.21 5.23 -11.79
CA PRO A 321 7.96 4.61 -12.21
C PRO A 321 8.15 3.13 -12.58
N GLY A 322 7.28 2.26 -12.04
CA GLY A 322 7.35 0.81 -12.19
C GLY A 322 8.39 0.07 -11.33
N GLU A 323 9.27 0.75 -10.60
CA GLU A 323 10.29 0.14 -9.76
C GLU A 323 9.74 -0.25 -8.39
N THR A 324 10.00 -1.49 -7.93
CA THR A 324 9.40 -2.01 -6.69
C THR A 324 10.38 -2.39 -5.59
N THR A 325 11.69 -2.32 -5.83
CA THR A 325 12.70 -2.70 -4.83
C THR A 325 13.92 -1.79 -4.85
N LYS A 326 14.43 -1.43 -3.66
CA LYS A 326 15.72 -0.78 -3.45
C LYS A 326 16.44 -1.45 -2.29
N THR A 327 17.75 -1.27 -2.20
CA THR A 327 18.55 -1.75 -1.07
C THR A 327 19.22 -0.59 -0.35
N VAL A 328 19.36 -0.71 0.96
CA VAL A 328 20.19 0.17 1.80
C VAL A 328 21.30 -0.67 2.41
N SER A 329 22.55 -0.29 2.15
CA SER A 329 23.73 -0.88 2.78
C SER A 329 24.15 -0.02 3.95
N VAL A 330 24.15 -0.60 5.15
CA VAL A 330 24.72 -0.01 6.36
C VAL A 330 26.05 -0.69 6.64
N LEU A 331 27.09 0.11 6.91
CA LEU A 331 28.41 -0.41 7.25
C LEU A 331 28.44 -0.74 8.74
N VAL A 332 28.69 -2.01 9.05
CA VAL A 332 29.07 -2.52 10.37
C VAL A 332 30.59 -2.42 10.46
N ASN A 333 31.11 -1.81 11.52
CA ASN A 333 32.53 -1.65 11.70
C ASN A 333 33.00 -2.75 12.64
N GLY A 334 33.88 -3.62 12.19
CA GLY A 334 34.47 -4.61 13.07
C GLY A 334 35.72 -4.09 13.76
N ASP A 335 35.97 -4.60 14.95
CA ASP A 335 37.19 -4.42 15.69
C ASP A 335 37.63 -5.73 16.38
N THR A 336 38.52 -5.68 17.37
CA THR A 336 39.05 -6.90 18.03
C THR A 336 38.58 -7.04 19.48
N ARG A 337 37.52 -6.32 19.83
CA ARG A 337 36.97 -6.24 21.16
C ARG A 337 35.79 -7.19 21.23
N PHE A 338 35.72 -7.96 22.32
CA PHE A 338 34.55 -8.78 22.55
C PHE A 338 33.34 -7.92 22.92
N GLU A 339 32.28 -8.12 22.16
CA GLU A 339 30.97 -7.50 22.29
C GLU A 339 29.94 -8.64 22.19
N PRO A 340 28.88 -8.71 23.00
CA PRO A 340 27.83 -9.70 22.77
C PRO A 340 27.15 -9.47 21.42
N ASP A 341 26.47 -10.46 20.82
CA ASP A 341 25.67 -10.24 19.60
C ASP A 341 24.71 -9.04 19.77
N GLU A 342 24.75 -8.11 18.82
CA GLU A 342 24.05 -6.83 18.93
C GLU A 342 23.04 -6.58 17.81
N THR A 343 22.17 -5.58 18.01
CA THR A 343 21.16 -5.18 17.03
C THR A 343 21.11 -3.68 16.84
N PHE A 344 20.77 -3.26 15.61
CA PHE A 344 20.43 -1.88 15.26
C PHE A 344 19.25 -1.88 14.28
N PHE A 345 18.69 -0.72 13.96
CA PHE A 345 17.50 -0.62 13.13
C PHE A 345 17.67 0.30 11.92
N LEU A 346 16.91 0.04 10.85
CA LEU A 346 16.70 0.95 9.73
C LEU A 346 15.22 1.35 9.68
N ASN A 347 14.96 2.65 9.88
CA ASN A 347 13.61 3.21 9.94
C ASN A 347 13.25 3.96 8.65
N LEU A 348 12.05 3.70 8.13
CA LEU A 348 11.46 4.41 6.99
C LEU A 348 10.61 5.59 7.46
N SER A 349 10.74 6.74 6.79
CA SER A 349 10.01 7.97 7.11
C SER A 349 9.79 8.82 5.87
N ASN A 350 8.86 9.79 5.97
CA ASN A 350 8.54 10.76 4.91
C ASN A 350 8.26 10.12 3.52
N PRO A 351 7.37 9.10 3.43
CA PRO A 351 7.02 8.53 2.13
C PRO A 351 6.28 9.56 1.26
N SER A 352 6.45 9.46 -0.07
CA SER A 352 5.63 10.16 -1.07
C SER A 352 5.04 9.16 -2.06
N ASN A 353 3.79 9.36 -2.47
CA ASN A 353 3.04 8.49 -3.40
C ASN A 353 2.99 7.01 -2.95
N ALA A 354 3.14 6.78 -1.64
CA ALA A 354 3.09 5.46 -1.02
C ALA A 354 2.79 5.64 0.48
N THR A 355 2.38 4.56 1.14
CA THR A 355 2.23 4.51 2.60
C THR A 355 3.22 3.50 3.20
N VAL A 356 3.61 3.64 4.47
CA VAL A 356 4.52 2.67 5.13
C VAL A 356 3.69 1.69 5.97
N THR A 357 3.81 0.39 5.69
CA THR A 357 3.14 -0.68 6.45
C THR A 357 4.08 -1.35 7.45
N ASP A 358 5.33 -1.54 7.06
CA ASP A 358 6.40 -2.03 7.94
C ASP A 358 7.62 -1.10 7.83
N GLY A 359 7.74 -0.22 8.82
CA GLY A 359 8.69 0.88 8.76
C GLY A 359 10.05 0.60 9.40
N GLN A 360 10.28 -0.56 10.01
CA GLN A 360 11.48 -0.83 10.79
C GLN A 360 12.07 -2.20 10.46
N GLY A 361 13.26 -2.21 9.88
CA GLY A 361 14.05 -3.43 9.68
C GLY A 361 15.14 -3.52 10.73
N GLN A 362 15.33 -4.70 11.33
CA GLN A 362 16.41 -4.99 12.27
C GLN A 362 17.66 -5.50 11.53
N GLY A 363 18.83 -5.00 11.91
CA GLY A 363 20.13 -5.59 11.62
C GLY A 363 20.69 -6.28 12.86
N THR A 364 21.42 -7.38 12.67
CA THR A 364 22.10 -8.11 13.74
C THR A 364 23.59 -8.19 13.42
N ILE A 365 24.41 -7.82 14.39
CA ILE A 365 25.87 -7.88 14.37
C ILE A 365 26.26 -9.08 15.23
N LEU A 366 27.07 -9.98 14.68
CA LEU A 366 27.61 -11.14 15.38
C LEU A 366 29.07 -10.88 15.72
N ASP A 367 29.43 -11.14 16.96
CA ASP A 367 30.81 -11.09 17.45
C ASP A 367 31.57 -12.35 17.02
N ASP A 368 32.84 -12.19 16.66
CA ASP A 368 33.74 -13.29 16.30
C ASP A 368 34.94 -13.44 17.25
N GLU A 369 34.90 -12.71 18.36
CA GLU A 369 35.87 -12.71 19.41
C GLU A 369 35.61 -13.86 20.40
N VAL A 370 36.62 -14.11 21.23
CA VAL A 370 36.50 -15.10 22.29
C VAL A 370 35.89 -14.41 23.51
N ASP A 371 34.80 -14.97 24.03
CA ASP A 371 34.19 -14.52 25.27
C ASP A 371 35.23 -14.44 26.41
N PRO A 372 35.53 -13.22 26.91
CA PRO A 372 36.57 -12.98 27.89
C PRO A 372 36.24 -13.59 29.25
N THR A 373 34.97 -13.89 29.56
CA THR A 373 34.58 -14.57 30.80
C THR A 373 35.14 -15.98 30.90
N THR A 374 35.47 -16.59 29.77
CA THR A 374 36.02 -17.96 29.68
C THR A 374 37.55 -18.02 29.73
N ILE A 375 38.22 -16.87 29.88
CA ILE A 375 39.69 -16.76 29.83
C ILE A 375 40.25 -16.51 31.23
N PRO A 376 40.83 -17.53 31.91
CA PRO A 376 41.42 -17.35 33.23
C PRO A 376 42.54 -16.29 33.23
N GLY A 377 42.48 -15.37 34.19
CA GLY A 377 43.40 -14.25 34.34
C GLY A 377 43.10 -13.04 33.44
N PHE A 378 41.97 -13.02 32.73
CA PHE A 378 41.56 -11.88 31.92
C PHE A 378 41.29 -10.63 32.76
N VAL A 379 41.72 -9.47 32.26
CA VAL A 379 41.47 -8.16 32.86
C VAL A 379 41.25 -7.15 31.74
N GLY A 380 40.04 -6.60 31.62
CA GLY A 380 39.72 -5.71 30.51
C GLY A 380 38.35 -5.04 30.62
N LEU A 381 38.10 -4.09 29.71
CA LEU A 381 36.79 -3.48 29.54
C LEU A 381 36.00 -4.26 28.49
N VAL A 382 34.75 -4.56 28.80
CA VAL A 382 33.80 -5.28 27.94
C VAL A 382 32.56 -4.40 27.78
N ASP A 383 31.93 -4.41 26.60
CA ASP A 383 30.74 -3.56 26.43
C ASP A 383 29.60 -4.01 27.31
N ASP A 384 28.87 -3.02 27.84
CA ASP A 384 27.77 -3.26 28.75
C ASP A 384 26.47 -3.40 27.96
N PRO A 385 25.96 -4.63 27.75
CA PRO A 385 24.75 -4.84 26.98
C PRO A 385 23.51 -4.22 27.64
N LEU A 386 23.59 -3.89 28.93
CA LEU A 386 22.52 -3.23 29.67
C LEU A 386 22.57 -1.71 29.56
N ASN A 387 23.70 -1.14 29.17
CA ASN A 387 23.93 0.31 29.10
C ASN A 387 24.67 0.68 27.80
N PRO A 388 23.96 0.83 26.67
CA PRO A 388 24.56 1.12 25.37
C PRO A 388 25.50 2.32 25.40
N GLY A 389 26.71 2.15 24.85
CA GLY A 389 27.77 3.16 24.86
C GLY A 389 28.59 3.25 26.16
N GLN A 390 28.38 2.35 27.12
CA GLN A 390 29.22 2.19 28.33
C GLN A 390 29.87 0.81 28.38
N GLN A 391 30.93 0.68 29.18
CA GLN A 391 31.72 -0.55 29.31
C GLN A 391 31.75 -0.99 30.78
N TYR A 392 31.68 -2.28 31.08
CA TYR A 392 31.98 -2.79 32.41
C TYR A 392 33.43 -3.29 32.50
N LEU A 393 33.99 -3.26 33.71
CA LEU A 393 35.33 -3.79 33.96
C LEU A 393 35.23 -5.25 34.40
N LEU A 394 35.72 -6.16 33.56
CA LEU A 394 35.77 -7.60 33.84
C LEU A 394 37.15 -8.00 34.37
N VAL A 395 37.16 -8.75 35.47
CA VAL A 395 38.33 -9.45 35.99
C VAL A 395 37.98 -10.92 36.19
N VAL A 396 38.67 -11.79 35.48
CA VAL A 396 38.55 -13.23 35.64
C VAL A 396 39.76 -13.73 36.40
N GLY A 397 39.51 -14.42 37.51
CA GLY A 397 40.50 -15.13 38.29
C GLY A 397 41.19 -16.24 37.50
N THR A 398 42.10 -16.91 38.16
CA THR A 398 42.77 -18.13 37.71
C THR A 398 42.06 -19.34 38.34
N ILE A 399 42.55 -20.54 38.07
CA ILE A 399 42.02 -21.78 38.69
C ILE A 399 42.69 -22.06 40.06
N ALA A 400 42.99 -21.02 40.84
CA ALA A 400 43.70 -21.14 42.11
C ALA A 400 43.34 -19.96 43.03
N ASP A 401 43.56 -20.12 44.34
CA ASP A 401 43.35 -19.07 45.35
C ASP A 401 43.88 -17.67 44.93
N ASP A 402 42.97 -16.79 44.57
CA ASP A 402 43.23 -15.47 44.01
C ASP A 402 42.95 -14.34 44.99
N LYS A 403 43.64 -13.21 44.74
CA LYS A 403 43.43 -11.96 45.49
C LYS A 403 43.20 -10.82 44.52
N ILE A 404 41.93 -10.56 44.26
CA ILE A 404 41.45 -9.51 43.35
C ILE A 404 41.11 -8.26 44.16
N ARG A 405 41.70 -7.12 43.81
CA ARG A 405 41.40 -5.83 44.46
C ARG A 405 41.20 -4.70 43.47
N PHE A 406 40.15 -3.92 43.70
CA PHE A 406 39.83 -2.71 42.95
C PHE A 406 40.07 -1.48 43.83
N ILE A 407 41.13 -0.72 43.54
CA ILE A 407 41.61 0.34 44.43
C ILE A 407 41.49 1.68 43.72
N PRO A 408 40.93 2.73 44.36
CA PRO A 408 40.85 4.05 43.77
C PRO A 408 42.25 4.67 43.68
N LYS A 409 42.61 5.15 42.50
CA LYS A 409 43.83 5.93 42.24
C LYS A 409 43.44 7.34 41.77
N LEU A 410 44.32 8.32 42.02
CA LEU A 410 44.15 9.73 41.61
C LEU A 410 42.76 10.31 41.95
N TYR A 411 42.47 10.48 43.24
CA TYR A 411 41.21 11.05 43.74
C TYR A 411 39.92 10.37 43.21
N GLY A 412 39.99 9.09 42.83
CA GLY A 412 38.81 8.31 42.41
C GLY A 412 38.51 8.39 40.90
N GLN A 413 39.34 9.06 40.11
CA GLN A 413 39.19 9.13 38.65
C GLN A 413 39.74 7.89 37.93
N GLN A 414 40.50 7.04 38.63
CA GLN A 414 41.00 5.79 38.06
C GLN A 414 40.80 4.62 39.00
N ILE A 415 40.57 3.45 38.41
CA ILE A 415 40.46 2.16 39.08
C ILE A 415 41.74 1.38 38.83
N LEU A 416 42.51 1.13 39.88
CA LEU A 416 43.69 0.27 39.85
C LEU A 416 43.28 -1.15 40.22
N VAL A 417 43.50 -2.10 39.31
CA VAL A 417 43.19 -3.52 39.52
C VAL A 417 44.46 -4.25 39.92
N GLN A 418 44.37 -5.03 41.00
CA GLN A 418 45.41 -5.97 41.40
C GLN A 418 44.88 -7.40 41.38
N LEU A 419 45.68 -8.30 40.82
CA LEU A 419 45.52 -9.75 40.93
C LEU A 419 46.75 -10.31 41.64
N ASN A 420 46.56 -11.06 42.72
CA ASN A 420 47.64 -11.63 43.53
C ASN A 420 48.71 -10.62 43.97
N ARG A 421 48.26 -9.41 44.34
CA ARG A 421 49.07 -8.25 44.75
C ARG A 421 49.94 -7.64 43.64
N VAL A 422 49.78 -8.08 42.40
CA VAL A 422 50.40 -7.48 41.22
C VAL A 422 49.39 -6.54 40.57
N THR A 423 49.79 -5.32 40.25
CA THR A 423 48.95 -4.41 39.47
C THR A 423 48.87 -4.90 38.03
N VAL A 424 47.65 -5.21 37.58
CA VAL A 424 47.36 -5.78 36.27
C VAL A 424 46.65 -4.80 35.33
N GLY A 425 46.07 -3.73 35.85
CA GLY A 425 45.42 -2.71 35.03
C GLY A 425 45.18 -1.38 35.74
N LEU A 426 44.95 -0.34 34.94
CA LEU A 426 44.55 0.99 35.38
C LEU A 426 43.50 1.53 34.41
N PHE A 427 42.28 1.66 34.89
CA PHE A 427 41.10 1.97 34.07
C PHE A 427 40.52 3.34 34.46
N ASP A 428 39.94 4.02 33.49
CA ASP A 428 39.24 5.29 33.71
C ASP A 428 37.92 5.01 34.44
N HIS A 429 37.71 5.63 35.59
CA HIS A 429 36.52 5.45 36.40
C HIS A 429 35.25 5.84 35.61
N ASP A 430 35.32 6.87 34.77
CA ASP A 430 34.12 7.40 34.11
C ASP A 430 33.70 6.55 32.90
N LYS A 431 34.58 5.64 32.46
CA LYS A 431 34.28 4.68 31.39
C LYS A 431 33.74 3.33 31.88
N VAL A 432 33.82 3.09 33.19
CA VAL A 432 33.37 1.83 33.80
C VAL A 432 31.95 2.02 34.33
N SER A 433 30.95 1.34 33.78
CA SER A 433 29.56 1.36 34.29
C SER A 433 29.47 0.61 35.62
N ARG A 434 30.00 -0.62 35.66
CA ARG A 434 30.04 -1.53 36.80
C ARG A 434 31.31 -2.38 36.81
N ILE A 435 31.56 -3.06 37.93
CA ILE A 435 32.65 -4.05 38.06
C ILE A 435 32.04 -5.45 37.94
N VAL A 436 32.73 -6.36 37.27
CA VAL A 436 32.46 -7.79 37.29
C VAL A 436 33.75 -8.52 37.64
N ALA A 437 33.71 -9.37 38.67
CA ALA A 437 34.85 -10.15 39.11
C ALA A 437 34.46 -11.61 39.33
N LEU A 438 35.18 -12.53 38.68
CA LEU A 438 34.96 -13.97 38.78
C LEU A 438 36.16 -14.62 39.48
N GLY A 439 35.94 -15.39 40.54
CA GLY A 439 36.96 -16.15 41.27
C GLY A 439 37.44 -17.38 40.51
N LEU A 440 36.48 -18.21 40.08
CA LEU A 440 36.64 -19.52 39.42
C LEU A 440 36.87 -20.66 40.43
N GLU A 441 38.06 -21.27 40.46
CA GLU A 441 38.37 -22.37 41.38
C GLU A 441 39.33 -21.89 42.47
N GLY A 442 39.09 -22.26 43.72
CA GLY A 442 39.99 -22.00 44.84
C GLY A 442 39.41 -21.01 45.86
N ASN A 443 40.14 -20.76 46.93
CA ASN A 443 39.68 -19.89 48.02
C ASN A 443 40.11 -18.44 47.75
N ASP A 444 39.22 -17.71 47.12
CA ASP A 444 39.44 -16.40 46.54
C ASP A 444 39.12 -15.27 47.51
N ARG A 445 39.73 -14.12 47.24
CA ARG A 445 39.44 -12.88 47.95
C ARG A 445 39.25 -11.76 46.96
N ILE A 446 38.00 -11.33 46.81
CA ILE A 446 37.61 -10.26 45.90
C ILE A 446 37.15 -9.06 46.73
N HIS A 447 37.83 -7.91 46.56
CA HIS A 447 37.57 -6.72 47.37
C HIS A 447 37.54 -5.45 46.53
N VAL A 448 36.38 -4.78 46.55
CA VAL A 448 36.17 -3.49 45.91
C VAL A 448 36.34 -2.37 46.94
N GLU A 449 37.39 -1.58 46.80
CA GLU A 449 37.77 -0.49 47.73
C GLU A 449 37.43 0.91 47.16
N LEU A 450 36.46 1.00 46.24
CA LEU A 450 36.13 2.24 45.55
C LEU A 450 35.35 3.23 46.43
N ARG A 451 35.61 4.53 46.23
CA ARG A 451 34.96 5.60 47.02
C ARG A 451 33.64 6.10 46.43
N ASN A 452 33.44 5.87 45.13
CA ASN A 452 32.35 6.49 44.37
C ASN A 452 31.14 5.56 44.19
N GLY A 453 31.11 4.40 44.87
CA GLY A 453 29.97 3.49 44.91
C GLY A 453 29.56 2.93 43.56
N LYS A 454 30.53 2.49 42.74
CA LYS A 454 30.20 1.76 41.51
C LYS A 454 29.61 0.40 41.89
N PRO A 455 28.49 -0.01 41.28
CA PRO A 455 27.95 -1.34 41.49
C PRO A 455 28.96 -2.39 41.01
N ALA A 456 29.05 -3.49 41.74
CA ALA A 456 29.93 -4.60 41.46
C ALA A 456 29.16 -5.92 41.48
N GLU A 457 29.42 -6.78 40.51
CA GLU A 457 29.00 -8.18 40.52
C GLU A 457 30.24 -9.03 40.85
N LEU A 458 30.23 -9.71 41.98
CA LEU A 458 31.34 -10.54 42.46
C LEU A 458 30.86 -11.98 42.53
N ARG A 459 31.58 -12.92 41.92
CA ARG A 459 31.29 -14.36 41.97
C ARG A 459 32.50 -15.11 42.50
N GLY A 460 32.35 -15.84 43.60
CA GLY A 460 33.37 -16.75 44.12
C GLY A 460 33.50 -17.98 43.24
N ASN A 461 32.39 -18.70 43.05
CA ASN A 461 32.27 -20.01 42.41
C ASN A 461 32.84 -21.12 43.34
N ASP A 462 33.80 -21.95 42.92
CA ASP A 462 34.23 -23.09 43.74
C ASP A 462 35.27 -22.66 44.80
N GLY A 463 34.99 -22.82 46.09
CA GLY A 463 35.97 -22.60 47.16
C GLY A 463 35.39 -21.89 48.39
N ASN A 464 36.20 -21.64 49.40
CA ASN A 464 35.79 -20.83 50.57
C ASN A 464 36.29 -19.40 50.39
N ASP A 465 35.41 -18.55 49.93
CA ASP A 465 35.72 -17.25 49.37
C ASP A 465 35.47 -16.11 50.34
N THR A 466 36.03 -14.95 50.01
CA THR A 466 35.72 -13.70 50.72
C THR A 466 35.45 -12.59 49.72
N LEU A 467 34.20 -12.17 49.66
CA LEU A 467 33.71 -11.16 48.71
C LEU A 467 33.31 -9.88 49.47
N ILE A 468 33.75 -8.72 48.97
CA ILE A 468 33.45 -7.42 49.59
C ILE A 468 33.06 -6.41 48.50
N GLY A 469 31.78 -6.02 48.46
CA GLY A 469 31.14 -5.18 47.43
C GLY A 469 31.49 -3.68 47.51
N GLY A 470 31.50 -3.11 48.72
CA GLY A 470 32.17 -1.84 48.99
C GLY A 470 31.25 -0.65 49.26
N ARG A 471 30.76 0.07 48.24
CA ARG A 471 29.95 1.30 48.42
C ARG A 471 28.83 1.43 47.39
N GLY A 472 28.72 0.48 46.47
CA GLY A 472 27.74 0.49 45.38
C GLY A 472 26.53 -0.34 45.77
N ASN A 473 25.56 -0.45 44.87
CA ASN A 473 24.55 -1.49 45.00
C ASN A 473 25.13 -2.75 44.36
N ASP A 474 25.66 -3.63 45.18
CA ASP A 474 26.53 -4.71 44.76
C ASP A 474 25.78 -6.05 44.77
N GLU A 475 26.17 -6.97 43.89
CA GLU A 475 25.62 -8.32 43.79
C GLU A 475 26.74 -9.33 44.00
N LEU A 476 26.66 -10.12 45.07
CA LEU A 476 27.70 -11.04 45.52
C LEU A 476 27.16 -12.46 45.53
N PHE A 477 27.84 -13.37 44.86
CA PHE A 477 27.53 -14.81 44.81
C PHE A 477 28.72 -15.59 45.38
N GLY A 478 28.51 -16.32 46.47
CA GLY A 478 29.51 -17.17 47.12
C GLY A 478 29.92 -18.31 46.19
N GLY A 479 28.99 -19.23 45.96
CA GLY A 479 29.21 -20.41 45.12
C GLY A 479 29.28 -21.66 45.98
N ASP A 480 30.16 -22.59 45.63
CA ASP A 480 30.36 -23.83 46.36
C ASP A 480 31.42 -23.63 47.46
N GLY A 481 31.04 -23.59 48.73
CA GLY A 481 31.97 -23.60 49.85
C GLY A 481 31.45 -22.88 51.08
N ASN A 482 32.34 -22.51 52.01
CA ASN A 482 31.94 -21.76 53.20
C ASN A 482 32.46 -20.33 53.06
N ASP A 483 31.60 -19.47 52.55
CA ASP A 483 31.96 -18.17 52.04
C ASP A 483 31.71 -17.06 53.05
N VAL A 484 32.37 -15.93 52.80
CA VAL A 484 32.23 -14.73 53.60
C VAL A 484 31.93 -13.54 52.69
N LEU A 485 30.68 -13.10 52.69
CA LEU A 485 30.18 -12.02 51.84
C LEU A 485 29.90 -10.77 52.68
N HIS A 486 30.40 -9.62 52.24
CA HIS A 486 30.11 -8.33 52.86
C HIS A 486 29.63 -7.32 51.79
N GLY A 487 28.36 -6.92 51.84
CA GLY A 487 27.77 -5.92 50.93
C GLY A 487 28.43 -4.55 51.11
N ARG A 488 28.36 -4.06 52.36
CA ARG A 488 28.93 -2.81 52.90
C ARG A 488 27.97 -1.63 52.90
N ILE A 489 27.99 -0.79 51.88
CA ILE A 489 27.13 0.41 51.84
C ILE A 489 26.43 0.36 50.50
N GLY A 490 25.10 0.28 50.49
CA GLY A 490 24.36 0.15 49.25
C GLY A 490 23.06 -0.60 49.45
N LEU A 491 22.29 -0.77 48.39
CA LEU A 491 21.30 -1.85 48.34
C LEU A 491 22.02 -3.05 47.73
N ASP A 492 22.48 -3.94 48.59
CA ASP A 492 23.29 -5.08 48.18
C ASP A 492 22.44 -6.35 48.12
N ARG A 493 22.81 -7.26 47.21
CA ARG A 493 22.25 -8.60 47.11
C ARG A 493 23.35 -9.62 47.32
N LEU A 494 23.22 -10.44 48.35
CA LEU A 494 24.20 -11.43 48.74
C LEU A 494 23.54 -12.81 48.66
N TYR A 495 24.18 -13.72 47.95
CA TYR A 495 23.78 -15.12 47.79
C TYR A 495 24.94 -15.98 48.28
N GLY A 496 24.75 -16.76 49.34
CA GLY A 496 25.76 -17.71 49.83
C GLY A 496 25.91 -18.88 48.86
N GLU A 497 24.79 -19.42 48.41
CA GLU A 497 24.70 -20.60 47.53
C GLU A 497 25.00 -21.89 48.32
N ASP A 498 26.00 -22.69 47.99
CA ASP A 498 26.19 -24.01 48.59
C ASP A 498 27.28 -23.99 49.69
N GLY A 499 26.89 -24.10 50.96
CA GLY A 499 27.75 -24.45 52.09
C GLY A 499 27.43 -23.64 53.35
N ASN A 500 28.37 -23.49 54.30
CA ASN A 500 28.05 -22.80 55.57
C ASN A 500 28.61 -21.37 55.54
N ASP A 501 27.79 -20.45 55.08
CA ASP A 501 28.20 -19.12 54.70
C ASP A 501 28.04 -18.09 55.81
N THR A 502 28.71 -16.96 55.63
CA THR A 502 28.57 -15.78 56.48
C THR A 502 28.31 -14.55 55.61
N LEU A 503 27.09 -14.06 55.64
CA LEU A 503 26.63 -12.91 54.86
C LEU A 503 26.41 -11.71 55.79
N GLU A 504 27.00 -10.57 55.44
CA GLU A 504 26.81 -9.28 56.13
C GLU A 504 26.38 -8.19 55.14
N GLY A 505 25.13 -7.74 55.22
CA GLY A 505 24.62 -6.61 54.41
C GLY A 505 25.31 -5.29 54.77
N GLN A 506 25.29 -4.97 56.07
CA GLN A 506 25.88 -3.79 56.71
C GLN A 506 25.01 -2.52 56.62
N GLU A 507 25.29 -1.52 55.78
CA GLU A 507 24.50 -0.30 55.70
C GLU A 507 23.67 -0.26 54.42
N GLY A 508 22.34 -0.35 54.53
CA GLY A 508 21.43 -0.13 53.42
C GLY A 508 20.27 -1.12 53.43
N HIS A 509 19.52 -1.19 52.33
CA HIS A 509 18.33 -2.05 52.28
C HIS A 509 18.68 -3.34 51.56
N ASP A 510 19.28 -4.28 52.28
CA ASP A 510 19.97 -5.42 51.67
C ASP A 510 19.07 -6.65 51.54
N ILE A 511 19.46 -7.55 50.64
CA ILE A 511 18.81 -8.84 50.43
C ILE A 511 19.88 -9.91 50.58
N LEU A 512 19.73 -10.78 51.57
CA LEU A 512 20.67 -11.86 51.90
C LEU A 512 19.94 -13.20 51.77
N LEU A 513 20.51 -14.11 50.98
CA LEU A 513 20.05 -15.48 50.80
C LEU A 513 21.20 -16.40 51.17
N GLY A 514 21.03 -17.24 52.20
CA GLY A 514 22.06 -18.20 52.64
C GLY A 514 22.26 -19.28 51.59
N GLY A 515 21.21 -20.05 51.30
CA GLY A 515 21.26 -21.13 50.32
C GLY A 515 21.27 -22.48 51.03
N SER A 516 22.15 -23.39 50.63
CA SER A 516 22.24 -24.72 51.22
C SER A 516 23.30 -24.77 52.32
N GLY A 517 22.95 -24.99 53.59
CA GLY A 517 23.93 -25.28 54.65
C GLY A 517 23.57 -24.68 56.00
N ASN A 518 24.54 -24.29 56.81
CA ASN A 518 24.26 -23.70 58.12
C ASN A 518 24.82 -22.29 58.18
N ASP A 519 24.01 -21.34 57.77
CA ASP A 519 24.44 -20.02 57.40
C ASP A 519 24.31 -19.01 58.54
N LYS A 520 25.05 -17.92 58.39
CA LYS A 520 25.00 -16.77 59.28
C LYS A 520 24.72 -15.53 58.47
N LEU A 521 23.49 -15.04 58.54
CA LEU A 521 23.06 -13.82 57.86
C LEU A 521 22.92 -12.68 58.87
N ASN A 522 23.51 -11.54 58.55
CA ASN A 522 23.33 -10.31 59.30
C ASN A 522 22.97 -9.15 58.37
N GLY A 523 21.75 -8.63 58.50
CA GLY A 523 21.24 -7.50 57.71
C GLY A 523 22.04 -6.24 57.99
N GLY A 524 22.04 -5.80 59.24
CA GLY A 524 22.88 -4.70 59.70
C GLY A 524 22.06 -3.47 60.06
N LYS A 525 22.07 -2.43 59.22
CA LYS A 525 21.29 -1.22 59.44
C LYS A 525 20.35 -1.04 58.28
N ASP A 526 19.25 -0.35 58.58
CA ASP A 526 18.15 -0.12 57.65
C ASP A 526 17.39 -1.44 57.40
N ARG A 527 16.35 -1.40 56.58
CA ARG A 527 15.43 -2.53 56.42
C ARG A 527 16.00 -3.58 55.48
N ASP A 528 16.21 -4.78 55.99
CA ASP A 528 16.81 -5.88 55.24
C ASP A 528 15.83 -7.05 55.04
N ILE A 529 16.14 -7.90 54.06
CA ILE A 529 15.48 -9.19 53.83
C ILE A 529 16.54 -10.27 53.97
N LEU A 530 16.31 -11.21 54.89
CA LEU A 530 17.20 -12.34 55.15
C LEU A 530 16.41 -13.64 54.95
N ILE A 531 16.94 -14.52 54.12
CA ILE A 531 16.41 -15.86 53.85
C ILE A 531 17.52 -16.86 54.15
N GLY A 532 17.33 -17.73 55.14
CA GLY A 532 18.31 -18.75 55.53
C GLY A 532 18.55 -19.74 54.39
N GLY A 533 17.53 -20.55 54.10
CA GLY A 533 17.60 -21.52 53.01
C GLY A 533 17.45 -22.93 53.58
N GLU A 534 18.17 -23.90 53.05
CA GLU A 534 18.18 -25.25 53.62
C GLU A 534 19.19 -25.33 54.77
N GLY A 535 18.80 -25.92 55.91
CA GLY A 535 19.72 -26.26 57.00
C GLY A 535 19.51 -25.44 58.28
N THR A 536 20.49 -25.43 59.20
CA THR A 536 20.33 -24.77 60.52
C THR A 536 20.92 -23.37 60.48
N ASP A 537 20.08 -22.36 60.26
CA ASP A 537 20.57 -21.01 60.00
C ASP A 537 20.53 -20.09 61.21
N THR A 538 21.33 -19.03 61.14
CA THR A 538 21.38 -17.93 62.09
C THR A 538 21.14 -16.62 61.36
N LEU A 539 19.95 -16.05 61.52
CA LEU A 539 19.56 -14.80 60.89
C LEU A 539 19.48 -13.67 61.93
N LYS A 540 20.09 -12.54 61.62
CA LYS A 540 20.13 -11.36 62.48
C LYS A 540 19.80 -10.11 61.69
N GLY A 541 18.66 -9.47 61.98
CA GLY A 541 18.30 -8.21 61.31
C GLY A 541 19.16 -7.02 61.75
N ASP A 542 19.55 -6.99 63.03
CA ASP A 542 20.14 -5.81 63.68
C ASP A 542 19.18 -4.58 63.64
N SER A 543 19.58 -3.42 63.12
CA SER A 543 18.84 -2.16 63.26
C SER A 543 18.05 -1.83 62.00
N GLY A 544 16.87 -2.41 61.82
CA GLY A 544 15.98 -2.12 60.70
C GLY A 544 14.56 -2.42 61.07
N ASP A 545 13.60 -2.30 60.17
CA ASP A 545 12.37 -3.08 60.31
C ASP A 545 12.53 -4.22 59.30
N ASP A 546 13.10 -5.33 59.77
CA ASP A 546 13.67 -6.38 58.92
C ASP A 546 12.67 -7.51 58.65
N ILE A 547 12.93 -8.29 57.60
CA ILE A 547 12.19 -9.52 57.27
C ILE A 547 13.16 -10.69 57.35
N LEU A 548 12.91 -11.60 58.29
CA LEU A 548 13.72 -12.80 58.50
C LEU A 548 12.87 -14.04 58.20
N ILE A 549 13.38 -14.88 57.30
CA ILE A 549 12.76 -16.12 56.82
C ILE A 549 13.76 -17.25 57.07
N GLY A 550 13.40 -18.18 57.96
CA GLY A 550 14.28 -19.24 58.44
C GLY A 550 14.64 -20.30 57.40
N GLY A 551 13.64 -20.93 56.76
CA GLY A 551 13.86 -22.04 55.82
C GLY A 551 13.74 -21.68 54.32
N SER A 552 13.89 -22.69 53.46
CA SER A 552 13.78 -22.52 52.00
C SER A 552 12.32 -22.30 51.56
N THR A 553 12.12 -21.36 50.63
CA THR A 553 10.92 -21.41 49.78
C THR A 553 11.26 -22.32 48.61
N ALA A 554 10.84 -23.58 48.65
CA ALA A 554 11.12 -24.63 47.66
C ALA A 554 10.54 -24.38 46.23
N HIS A 555 10.53 -23.14 45.74
CA HIS A 555 10.03 -22.73 44.43
C HIS A 555 11.07 -21.95 43.62
N ASP A 556 12.36 -22.23 43.84
CA ASP A 556 13.51 -21.52 43.24
C ASP A 556 13.79 -21.80 41.76
N ASP A 557 12.92 -22.51 41.03
CA ASP A 557 12.99 -22.55 39.56
C ASP A 557 12.18 -21.44 38.87
N ASP A 558 11.23 -20.79 39.58
CA ASP A 558 10.43 -19.70 39.03
C ASP A 558 10.71 -18.41 39.82
N GLN A 559 11.48 -17.51 39.20
CA GLN A 559 11.72 -16.11 39.57
C GLN A 559 10.53 -15.34 40.19
N MET A 560 9.28 -15.82 40.04
CA MET A 560 8.05 -15.09 40.30
C MET A 560 7.68 -14.86 41.78
N ALA A 561 8.03 -15.73 42.72
CA ALA A 561 7.66 -15.55 44.14
C ALA A 561 8.61 -14.58 44.86
N LEU A 562 9.91 -14.75 44.66
CA LEU A 562 10.94 -13.81 45.10
C LEU A 562 10.77 -12.44 44.41
N VAL A 563 10.42 -12.40 43.11
CA VAL A 563 10.08 -11.15 42.40
C VAL A 563 8.80 -10.51 42.93
N ALA A 564 7.77 -11.29 43.30
CA ALA A 564 6.57 -10.73 43.92
C ALA A 564 6.91 -10.06 45.26
N ILE A 565 7.62 -10.77 46.15
CA ILE A 565 8.08 -10.24 47.44
C ILE A 565 9.00 -9.02 47.22
N LEU A 566 10.02 -9.11 46.38
CA LEU A 566 10.92 -7.98 46.07
C LEU A 566 10.19 -6.79 45.41
N SER A 567 9.23 -7.02 44.50
CA SER A 567 8.47 -5.93 43.85
C SER A 567 7.54 -5.22 44.84
N GLU A 568 6.96 -5.97 45.78
CA GLU A 568 6.06 -5.45 46.80
C GLU A 568 6.83 -4.72 47.91
N LEU A 569 8.10 -5.09 48.13
CA LEU A 569 8.98 -4.45 49.11
C LEU A 569 9.71 -3.20 48.59
N THR A 570 9.92 -3.07 47.28
CA THR A 570 10.63 -1.94 46.63
C THR A 570 9.71 -0.82 46.10
N SER A 571 8.39 -1.02 46.08
CA SER A 571 7.39 -0.11 45.46
C SER A 571 6.98 1.13 46.28
N GLY A 572 7.60 1.41 47.44
CA GLY A 572 7.36 2.64 48.19
C GLY A 572 6.03 2.71 48.98
N ASN A 573 5.29 1.60 49.11
CA ASN A 573 4.08 1.53 49.94
C ASN A 573 4.38 1.61 51.46
N THR A 574 3.41 2.10 52.24
CA THR A 574 3.59 2.24 53.69
C THR A 574 3.66 0.88 54.39
N TYR A 575 4.50 0.79 55.41
CA TYR A 575 4.73 -0.42 56.21
C TYR A 575 3.42 -1.04 56.75
N ALA A 576 2.43 -0.21 57.10
CA ALA A 576 1.15 -0.69 57.63
C ALA A 576 0.26 -1.39 56.58
N ASP A 577 0.30 -0.93 55.32
CA ASP A 577 -0.47 -1.54 54.22
C ASP A 577 0.19 -2.86 53.77
N ARG A 578 1.53 -2.95 53.84
CA ARG A 578 2.32 -4.15 53.52
C ARG A 578 2.13 -5.26 54.55
N VAL A 579 2.06 -4.92 55.83
CA VAL A 579 1.71 -5.85 56.93
C VAL A 579 0.31 -6.39 56.79
N ALA A 580 -0.62 -5.63 56.21
CA ALA A 580 -2.01 -6.06 56.06
C ALA A 580 -2.14 -7.16 55.01
N ASN A 581 -1.58 -6.96 53.81
CA ASN A 581 -1.62 -7.94 52.71
C ASN A 581 -0.91 -9.27 53.05
N ILE A 582 0.22 -9.21 53.78
CA ILE A 582 0.93 -10.42 54.23
C ILE A 582 0.19 -11.10 55.40
N ARG A 583 -0.51 -10.35 56.26
CA ARG A 583 -1.24 -10.90 57.41
C ARG A 583 -2.56 -11.56 57.08
N ASP A 584 -3.24 -11.17 56.00
CA ASP A 584 -4.65 -11.51 55.83
C ASP A 584 -4.95 -12.55 54.76
N GLY A 585 -3.97 -12.98 53.94
CA GLY A 585 -4.27 -13.83 52.78
C GLY A 585 -5.39 -13.24 51.91
N SER A 586 -5.59 -11.91 51.99
CA SER A 586 -6.69 -11.16 51.42
C SER A 586 -6.16 -9.95 50.67
N GLY A 587 -5.19 -10.23 49.79
CA GLY A 587 -5.36 -9.72 48.43
C GLY A 587 -6.82 -9.89 48.07
N ASP A 588 -7.50 -8.78 47.82
CA ASP A 588 -8.93 -8.75 47.55
C ASP A 588 -9.28 -9.71 46.40
N VAL A 589 -9.64 -10.95 46.72
CA VAL A 589 -10.23 -11.91 45.79
C VAL A 589 -11.74 -11.68 45.67
N SER A 590 -12.21 -10.43 45.83
CA SER A 590 -13.53 -10.05 45.35
C SER A 590 -13.47 -9.59 43.89
N GLY A 591 -13.00 -10.51 43.04
CA GLY A 591 -13.51 -10.56 41.68
C GLY A 591 -12.51 -10.84 40.57
N GLN A 592 -11.74 -11.93 40.64
CA GLN A 592 -11.36 -12.73 39.46
C GLN A 592 -11.24 -14.21 39.90
N ASN A 593 -12.09 -15.05 39.30
CA ASN A 593 -12.13 -16.50 39.52
C ASN A 593 -11.09 -17.14 38.57
N ASP A 594 -9.83 -16.88 38.87
CA ASP A 594 -8.71 -17.29 38.04
C ASP A 594 -7.74 -18.00 38.98
N GLY A 595 -8.12 -19.24 39.33
CA GLY A 595 -7.44 -20.06 40.33
C GLY A 595 -6.02 -20.44 39.94
N ASN A 596 -5.07 -19.60 40.31
CA ASN A 596 -3.66 -19.93 40.48
C ASN A 596 -3.00 -18.86 41.36
N PHE A 597 -3.19 -18.97 42.67
CA PHE A 597 -2.18 -18.62 43.67
C PHE A 597 -2.58 -19.35 44.97
N PHE A 598 -2.24 -20.65 44.96
CA PHE A 598 -2.08 -21.55 46.10
C PHE A 598 -3.32 -21.91 46.93
N ASP A 599 -4.05 -22.94 46.49
CA ASP A 599 -5.08 -23.65 47.27
C ASP A 599 -4.68 -25.12 47.57
N ASP A 600 -3.41 -25.49 47.41
CA ASP A 600 -2.85 -26.75 47.91
C ASP A 600 -1.71 -26.47 48.91
N GLY A 601 -2.04 -26.59 50.20
CA GLY A 601 -1.11 -26.41 51.31
C GLY A 601 0.12 -27.31 51.23
N THR A 602 1.14 -26.85 50.52
CA THR A 602 2.49 -27.41 50.49
C THR A 602 3.48 -26.25 50.60
N VAL A 603 3.53 -25.66 51.80
CA VAL A 603 4.77 -25.05 52.28
C VAL A 603 5.56 -26.21 52.85
N ILE A 604 6.70 -26.52 52.24
CA ILE A 604 7.54 -27.64 52.65
C ILE A 604 8.40 -27.15 53.80
N ASP A 605 8.14 -27.67 54.99
CA ASP A 605 9.08 -27.72 56.11
C ASP A 605 10.31 -28.52 55.67
N ASP A 606 11.50 -27.93 55.71
CA ASP A 606 12.76 -28.66 55.48
C ASP A 606 13.17 -29.50 56.70
N GLY A 607 12.51 -29.29 57.85
CA GLY A 607 12.69 -30.02 59.09
C GLY A 607 13.92 -29.62 59.90
N GLU A 608 14.61 -28.54 59.53
CA GLU A 608 15.81 -28.05 60.19
C GLU A 608 15.49 -26.90 61.16
N VAL A 609 16.45 -26.46 61.97
CA VAL A 609 16.19 -25.54 63.11
C VAL A 609 16.82 -24.18 62.88
N ASP A 610 16.00 -23.12 62.89
CA ASP A 610 16.53 -21.76 62.73
C ASP A 610 16.66 -20.95 64.02
N GLN A 611 17.64 -20.04 64.01
CA GLN A 611 17.83 -19.01 65.03
C GLN A 611 17.63 -17.63 64.44
N LEU A 612 16.46 -17.03 64.71
CA LEU A 612 16.14 -15.68 64.28
C LEU A 612 16.37 -14.65 65.41
N PHE A 613 17.10 -13.58 65.10
CA PHE A 613 17.43 -12.49 66.02
C PHE A 613 16.94 -11.15 65.46
N GLY A 614 16.07 -10.48 66.22
CA GLY A 614 15.65 -9.11 65.94
C GLY A 614 16.42 -8.07 66.76
N GLY A 615 16.42 -6.81 66.33
CA GLY A 615 17.08 -5.72 67.02
C GLY A 615 16.17 -4.85 67.88
N SER A 616 16.39 -3.53 67.82
CA SER A 616 15.64 -2.55 68.64
C SER A 616 14.28 -2.16 68.08
N ASN A 617 13.90 -2.71 66.92
CA ASN A 617 12.83 -2.23 66.06
C ASN A 617 11.75 -3.33 65.85
N GLN A 618 10.82 -3.16 64.89
CA GLN A 618 9.73 -4.12 64.65
C GLN A 618 10.05 -5.07 63.49
N ASP A 619 10.82 -6.10 63.78
CA ASP A 619 11.21 -7.11 62.79
C ASP A 619 10.09 -8.14 62.59
N TRP A 620 9.92 -8.58 61.36
CA TRP A 620 9.02 -9.65 60.99
C TRP A 620 9.78 -10.97 60.88
N PHE A 621 9.21 -11.98 61.54
CA PHE A 621 9.68 -13.35 61.44
C PHE A 621 8.59 -14.12 60.72
N VAL A 622 8.94 -14.69 59.57
CA VAL A 622 8.08 -15.59 58.83
C VAL A 622 8.64 -16.99 59.03
N ASN A 623 7.90 -17.79 59.79
CA ASN A 623 8.14 -19.21 60.01
C ASN A 623 6.86 -19.92 59.59
N PHE A 624 6.98 -20.92 58.73
CA PHE A 624 5.86 -21.66 58.17
C PHE A 624 5.59 -23.06 58.79
N GLU A 625 6.17 -23.46 59.94
CA GLU A 625 5.55 -24.38 60.97
C GLU A 625 6.40 -24.69 62.25
N ASP A 626 5.81 -25.45 63.18
CA ASP A 626 6.02 -25.54 64.65
C ASP A 626 7.40 -25.93 65.26
N ASN A 627 8.50 -26.04 64.49
CA ASN A 627 9.79 -26.50 65.03
C ASN A 627 10.91 -25.46 65.16
N ASP A 628 10.79 -24.26 64.59
CA ASP A 628 11.84 -23.26 64.78
C ASP A 628 11.77 -22.59 66.14
N VAL A 629 12.94 -22.49 66.77
CA VAL A 629 13.07 -21.84 68.07
C VAL A 629 13.35 -20.36 67.86
N LEU A 630 12.29 -19.55 67.78
CA LEU A 630 12.38 -18.09 67.87
C LEU A 630 12.97 -17.67 69.24
N LYS A 631 14.26 -17.35 69.30
CA LYS A 631 14.88 -16.76 70.48
C LYS A 631 14.81 -15.23 70.38
N ASP A 632 13.96 -14.66 71.22
CA ASP A 632 13.77 -13.21 71.42
C ASP A 632 12.68 -12.53 70.57
N ARG A 633 11.47 -13.12 70.56
CA ARG A 633 10.26 -12.36 70.24
C ARG A 633 10.10 -11.21 71.23
N LYS A 634 10.58 -10.01 70.90
CA LYS A 634 10.11 -8.78 71.55
C LYS A 634 8.65 -8.59 71.17
N THR A 635 7.76 -9.08 72.01
CA THR A 635 6.36 -8.66 72.00
C THR A 635 6.35 -7.14 72.18
N SER A 636 6.09 -6.40 71.10
CA SER A 636 5.90 -4.96 71.20
C SER A 636 4.76 -4.72 72.19
N SER A 637 5.01 -3.88 73.18
CA SER A 637 4.06 -3.51 74.21
C SER A 637 2.96 -2.63 73.60
N ASN A 638 2.03 -3.25 72.86
CA ASN A 638 0.77 -2.66 72.47
C ASN A 638 -0.38 -3.58 72.93
N PRO A 639 -1.11 -3.26 74.02
CA PRO A 639 -2.10 -4.15 74.64
C PRO A 639 -3.43 -4.23 73.87
N ALA A 640 -3.42 -4.09 72.55
CA ALA A 640 -4.63 -4.11 71.73
C ALA A 640 -4.47 -5.04 70.51
N LYS A 641 -4.33 -6.35 70.78
CA LYS A 641 -4.86 -7.47 69.99
C LYS A 641 -4.36 -8.77 70.61
N ASN A 642 -5.08 -9.17 71.65
CA ASN A 642 -5.01 -10.50 72.25
C ASN A 642 -6.37 -11.14 71.93
N GLU A 643 -6.42 -12.02 70.94
CA GLU A 643 -7.51 -12.92 70.51
C GLU A 643 -7.09 -13.45 69.11
N LEU A 644 -6.94 -14.72 68.76
CA LEU A 644 -7.24 -16.07 69.29
C LEU A 644 -6.21 -17.02 68.62
N VAL A 645 -5.47 -17.92 69.28
CA VAL A 645 -5.81 -19.30 69.73
C VAL A 645 -6.70 -20.10 68.77
N ASN A 646 -6.08 -20.89 67.89
CA ASN A 646 -6.12 -22.37 67.91
C ASN A 646 -5.19 -22.94 66.85
#